data_AF-A0AAD7ZXV9-F1
#
_entry.id   AF-A0AAD7ZXV9-F1
#
_cell.length_a   1.000
_cell.length_b   1.000
_cell.length_c   1.000
_cell.angle_alpha   90.00
_cell.angle_beta   90.00
_cell.angle_gamma   90.00
#
_symmetry.space_group_name_H-M   'P 1'
#
loop_
_entity.id
_entity.type
_entity.pdbx_description
1 polymer ?
#
loop_
_entity_poly.entity_id
_entity_poly.type
_entity_poly.pdbx_seq_one_letter_code
_entity_poly.pdbx_strand_id
1 'polypeptide(L)'
;MSASIEIPLRDTDEVIELYFDQLPEGVEVLSILRHENAQLHLWVILALEYYKQGKIEDFIRLLEASRGDANVDYREYEKDQMRALDMLAAYYVQEANREKNKDKKRELFTKATLLYTTADKIIMYDQNHLLGRAYFCLLEGDKMEQADAQFNFVLNQSPNNIPSLLGKACIAFNKKDFRGALAFYKKALRTNPSCPAAVRLGMGHCFMKLGNQDKARLAFERALQLDAQCVGALVGLAILKLNQQQPESIRTGVQMLSKAYTIDSTNPMVLNHLANHFFFKKDYHKVQHLALHAFHNTENEAMRAESCYQLARAFHVQGDYDQAFQYYYQATQFAPPVFVLPHFGLGQMYIYREDTENAAQCFEKVLKAQPGNYETMKILGSLYANSSSQSKRDIAKSHLRKVTEQFPDDVEAWIELAQILEQSDLQGALAAYATATRILRDKVQADIPPEILNNVGALHYRLGNLEEAKKNLEESLSRSKVEAEQDPQYYNSIAVTTTYNLARLNESLCQFDRAEKLYKDILKEHPNYVDCYLRLGCMARDKGQIYEASDWFKEALRINNEHPDAWSLLGNLHLAKMEWGPGQKKFERVLSSSSTSTDAYSLIALGNVWLQTLHQPTRDKEREKRHQDRALAMYKQVLRNDPRNIWAANGIGAVLAHKGCVNEARDIFAQVREATAEFCDVWLNIAHIYVEQKQYVSAIQMYENCLRKFYKHHHVEVLQYLARAYFKAGKLKEAKMTLLKARRVAPQDTVLLYNIALVLQRLATQILKDEKSTLETVLQAVHELNFVTICEGVKKYEDLLSQAQYHVARARRVDEEERQLRRKQEEEREAFRMKQKEEQKKMEEKKRMEFEEMCKKRQEYREKTKNALLFGDMPSEKPKKGGGKKKGQTDYISDSGSDAGPGSGTEGPREKPRKRKRSGDREKKPRGRGGGGARKRREKKAGGDSDSEDEEGEKPKERRKRKQEEEGKKPKERHKRKQRTPKKVQVEKEDKKSKKHHRRKQ
;
A
#
# COMPACT_ATOMS: atom_id res chain seq x y z
N MET A 1 -68.10 53.14 20.29
CA MET A 1 -69.19 52.46 21.00
C MET A 1 -68.53 51.39 21.82
N SER A 2 -68.44 51.60 23.13
CA SER A 2 -67.99 50.58 24.08
C SER A 2 -68.94 49.40 23.95
N ALA A 3 -68.42 48.21 23.65
CA ALA A 3 -69.25 47.03 23.60
C ALA A 3 -69.63 46.66 25.05
N SER A 4 -70.94 46.55 25.30
CA SER A 4 -71.52 46.11 26.57
C SER A 4 -72.13 44.73 26.39
N ILE A 5 -72.20 43.97 27.48
CA ILE A 5 -72.95 42.72 27.56
C ILE A 5 -74.11 42.89 28.54
N GLU A 6 -75.27 42.39 28.16
CA GLU A 6 -76.50 42.43 28.97
C GLU A 6 -76.67 41.07 29.64
N ILE A 7 -76.69 41.05 30.98
CA ILE A 7 -76.99 39.87 31.79
C ILE A 7 -78.45 39.99 32.24
N PRO A 8 -79.36 39.13 31.77
CA PRO A 8 -80.76 39.16 32.20
C PRO A 8 -80.90 38.74 33.66
N LEU A 9 -81.66 39.51 34.44
CA LEU A 9 -81.99 39.19 35.83
C LEU A 9 -83.06 38.09 35.89
N ARG A 10 -83.02 37.25 36.92
CA ARG A 10 -83.85 36.05 37.02
C ARG A 10 -85.35 36.33 37.17
N ASP A 11 -85.71 37.42 37.84
CA ASP A 11 -87.09 37.70 38.28
C ASP A 11 -87.70 38.97 37.62
N THR A 12 -86.99 39.65 36.72
CA THR A 12 -87.40 40.92 36.08
C THR A 12 -86.92 41.04 34.63
N ASP A 13 -87.62 41.80 33.78
CA ASP A 13 -87.17 42.15 32.41
C ASP A 13 -85.96 43.11 32.36
N GLU A 14 -85.42 43.49 33.53
CA GLU A 14 -84.23 44.34 33.66
C GLU A 14 -82.93 43.56 33.39
N VAL A 15 -81.97 44.21 32.72
CA VAL A 15 -80.67 43.64 32.36
C VAL A 15 -79.54 44.40 33.06
N ILE A 16 -78.55 43.67 33.59
CA ILE A 16 -77.29 44.27 34.05
C ILE A 16 -76.39 44.48 32.83
N GLU A 17 -76.10 45.74 32.50
CA GLU A 17 -75.10 46.08 31.48
C GLU A 17 -73.69 46.12 32.08
N LEU A 18 -72.82 45.22 31.62
CA LEU A 18 -71.38 45.29 31.90
C LEU A 18 -70.64 45.84 30.68
N TYR A 19 -69.94 46.97 30.88
CA TYR A 19 -69.08 47.55 29.84
C TYR A 19 -67.74 46.83 29.80
N PHE A 20 -67.33 46.37 28.62
CA PHE A 20 -66.07 45.66 28.46
C PHE A 20 -64.86 46.52 28.85
N ASP A 21 -64.89 47.83 28.67
CA ASP A 21 -63.75 48.71 28.99
C ASP A 21 -63.41 48.79 30.50
N GLN A 22 -64.34 48.41 31.39
CA GLN A 22 -64.21 48.45 32.85
C GLN A 22 -64.80 47.20 33.51
N LEU A 23 -64.20 46.03 33.22
CA LEU A 23 -64.62 44.76 33.82
C LEU A 23 -64.26 44.68 35.33
N PRO A 24 -65.22 44.34 36.21
CA PRO A 24 -65.00 44.13 37.65
C PRO A 24 -64.00 43.01 37.98
N GLU A 25 -63.76 42.74 39.27
CA GLU A 25 -62.95 41.57 39.67
C GLU A 25 -63.68 40.26 39.35
N GLY A 26 -62.95 39.23 38.91
CA GLY A 26 -63.53 37.96 38.47
C GLY A 26 -64.41 37.28 39.52
N VAL A 27 -64.15 37.52 40.81
CA VAL A 27 -64.95 36.98 41.93
C VAL A 27 -66.35 37.60 42.00
N GLU A 28 -66.45 38.91 41.76
CA GLU A 28 -67.72 39.63 41.76
C GLU A 28 -68.56 39.20 40.56
N VAL A 29 -67.96 39.12 39.38
CA VAL A 29 -68.64 38.63 38.17
C VAL A 29 -69.08 37.17 38.31
N LEU A 30 -68.26 36.31 38.92
CA LEU A 30 -68.65 34.94 39.26
C LEU A 30 -69.86 34.89 40.20
N SER A 31 -69.90 35.78 41.19
CA SER A 31 -71.04 35.85 42.10
C SER A 31 -72.30 36.28 41.36
N ILE A 32 -72.24 37.31 40.51
CA ILE A 32 -73.39 37.80 39.74
C ILE A 32 -73.93 36.69 38.82
N LEU A 33 -73.05 36.03 38.07
CA LEU A 33 -73.44 34.97 37.14
C LEU A 33 -74.06 33.74 37.85
N ARG A 34 -73.62 33.43 39.08
CA ARG A 34 -74.19 32.36 39.92
C ARG A 34 -75.55 32.73 40.49
N HIS A 35 -75.70 33.93 41.04
CA HIS A 35 -76.97 34.38 41.64
C HIS A 35 -78.08 34.49 40.58
N GLU A 36 -77.74 35.01 39.41
CA GLU A 36 -78.70 35.20 38.30
C GLU A 36 -78.89 33.94 37.43
N ASN A 37 -78.21 32.83 37.72
CA ASN A 37 -78.25 31.58 36.94
C ASN A 37 -78.08 31.83 35.42
N ALA A 38 -77.05 32.60 35.07
CA ALA A 38 -76.81 33.08 33.72
C ALA A 38 -76.47 31.94 32.74
N GLN A 39 -76.92 32.09 31.48
CA GLN A 39 -76.64 31.14 30.40
C GLN A 39 -75.14 31.03 30.11
N LEU A 40 -74.66 29.81 29.88
CA LEU A 40 -73.24 29.51 29.63
C LEU A 40 -72.60 30.35 28.49
N HIS A 41 -73.38 30.79 27.50
CA HIS A 41 -72.92 31.70 26.45
C HIS A 41 -72.27 32.98 27.00
N LEU A 42 -72.88 33.59 28.02
CA LEU A 42 -72.41 34.83 28.66
C LEU A 42 -71.09 34.61 29.40
N TRP A 43 -70.91 33.44 30.02
CA TRP A 43 -69.66 33.06 30.69
C TRP A 43 -68.50 32.98 29.70
N VAL A 44 -68.72 32.40 28.52
CA VAL A 44 -67.70 32.27 27.46
C VAL A 44 -67.30 33.63 26.88
N ILE A 45 -68.28 34.53 26.65
CA ILE A 45 -67.99 35.89 26.15
C ILE A 45 -67.20 36.70 27.17
N LEU A 46 -67.63 36.68 28.44
CA LEU A 46 -66.93 37.38 29.52
C LEU A 46 -65.50 36.84 29.68
N ALA A 47 -65.31 35.51 29.61
CA ALA A 47 -63.98 34.91 29.64
C ALA A 47 -63.10 35.42 28.49
N LEU A 48 -63.61 35.42 27.25
CA LEU A 48 -62.86 35.95 26.11
C LEU A 48 -62.42 37.41 26.32
N GLU A 49 -63.25 38.22 26.94
CA GLU A 49 -62.93 39.62 27.18
C GLU A 49 -61.89 39.80 28.29
N TYR A 50 -61.99 39.04 29.39
CA TYR A 50 -60.92 38.97 30.40
C TYR A 50 -59.58 38.54 29.79
N TYR A 51 -59.59 37.61 28.85
CA TYR A 51 -58.39 37.19 28.12
C TYR A 51 -57.81 38.31 27.25
N LYS A 52 -58.65 39.08 26.53
CA LYS A 52 -58.20 40.23 25.72
C LYS A 52 -57.55 41.33 26.56
N GLN A 53 -58.00 41.52 27.80
CA GLN A 53 -57.43 42.48 28.74
C GLN A 53 -56.17 41.98 29.46
N GLY A 54 -55.80 40.71 29.26
CA GLY A 54 -54.65 40.09 29.93
C GLY A 54 -54.91 39.68 31.39
N LYS A 55 -56.16 39.68 31.86
CA LYS A 55 -56.56 39.18 33.19
C LYS A 55 -56.73 37.65 33.14
N ILE A 56 -55.61 36.94 33.11
CA ILE A 56 -55.56 35.49 32.83
C ILE A 56 -56.12 34.65 33.98
N GLU A 57 -55.87 35.04 35.24
CA GLU A 57 -56.36 34.30 36.41
C GLU A 57 -57.89 34.28 36.47
N ASP A 58 -58.52 35.41 36.17
CA ASP A 58 -59.98 35.54 36.14
C ASP A 58 -60.59 34.77 34.95
N PHE A 59 -59.89 34.74 33.81
CA PHE A 59 -60.25 33.90 32.66
C PHE A 59 -60.31 32.42 33.02
N ILE A 60 -59.29 31.89 33.71
CA ILE A 60 -59.24 30.48 34.11
C ILE A 60 -60.34 30.18 35.12
N ARG A 61 -60.46 31.01 36.17
CA ARG A 61 -61.47 30.81 37.22
C ARG A 61 -62.89 30.80 36.66
N LEU A 62 -63.19 31.70 35.73
CA LEU A 62 -64.50 31.79 35.10
C LEU A 62 -64.85 30.53 34.28
N LEU A 63 -63.89 30.02 33.51
CA LEU A 63 -64.07 28.80 32.71
C LEU A 63 -64.05 27.50 33.52
N GLU A 64 -63.35 27.47 34.66
CA GLU A 64 -63.38 26.32 35.57
C GLU A 64 -64.71 26.25 36.33
N ALA A 65 -65.21 27.39 36.81
CA ALA A 65 -66.50 27.49 37.50
C ALA A 65 -67.69 27.22 36.56
N SER A 66 -67.60 27.63 35.28
CA SER A 66 -68.66 27.41 34.31
C SER A 66 -68.98 25.93 34.03
N ARG A 67 -68.11 25.00 34.47
CA ARG A 67 -68.33 23.56 34.33
C ARG A 67 -69.37 22.99 35.31
N GLY A 68 -69.61 23.67 36.43
CA GLY A 68 -70.52 23.22 37.48
C GLY A 68 -71.72 24.14 37.69
N ASP A 69 -71.53 25.46 37.55
CA ASP A 69 -72.49 26.46 38.04
C ASP A 69 -73.29 27.16 36.93
N ALA A 70 -73.02 26.86 35.65
CA ALA A 70 -73.66 27.54 34.53
C ALA A 70 -75.01 26.91 34.17
N ASN A 71 -75.95 27.73 33.70
CA ASN A 71 -77.25 27.26 33.23
C ASN A 71 -77.13 26.62 31.84
N VAL A 72 -77.64 25.39 31.71
CA VAL A 72 -77.49 24.50 30.55
C VAL A 72 -78.80 24.39 29.74
N ASP A 73 -79.91 24.94 30.24
CA ASP A 73 -81.24 24.79 29.62
C ASP A 73 -81.46 25.74 28.42
N TYR A 74 -80.70 25.58 27.32
CA TYR A 74 -80.94 26.27 26.04
C TYR A 74 -80.42 25.49 24.82
N ARG A 75 -80.99 25.73 23.63
CA ARG A 75 -80.84 24.88 22.43
C ARG A 75 -79.40 24.68 21.90
N GLU A 76 -78.45 25.56 22.23
CA GLU A 76 -77.05 25.49 21.75
C GLU A 76 -76.02 25.25 22.86
N TYR A 77 -76.45 24.81 24.04
CA TYR A 77 -75.57 24.69 25.21
C TYR A 77 -74.35 23.78 24.97
N GLU A 78 -74.51 22.68 24.22
CA GLU A 78 -73.44 21.70 23.96
C GLU A 78 -72.26 22.34 23.20
N LYS A 79 -72.58 23.28 22.31
CA LYS A 79 -71.59 24.00 21.50
C LYS A 79 -70.80 24.99 22.34
N ASP A 80 -71.46 25.71 23.23
CA ASP A 80 -70.80 26.65 24.14
C ASP A 80 -70.05 25.95 25.28
N GLN A 81 -70.53 24.78 25.71
CA GLN A 81 -69.81 23.89 26.64
C GLN A 81 -68.51 23.35 26.04
N MET A 82 -68.56 22.88 24.79
CA MET A 82 -67.35 22.49 24.06
C MET A 82 -66.39 23.68 23.89
N ARG A 83 -66.89 24.87 23.49
CA ARG A 83 -66.07 26.07 23.34
C ARG A 83 -65.35 26.46 24.64
N ALA A 84 -66.05 26.42 25.78
CA ALA A 84 -65.46 26.69 27.09
C ALA A 84 -64.32 25.71 27.41
N LEU A 85 -64.54 24.41 27.18
CA LEU A 85 -63.54 23.37 27.38
C LEU A 85 -62.33 23.53 26.44
N ASP A 86 -62.56 23.86 25.17
CA ASP A 86 -61.50 24.08 24.18
C ASP A 86 -60.66 25.31 24.50
N MET A 87 -61.28 26.39 24.97
CA MET A 87 -60.56 27.61 25.36
C MET A 87 -59.66 27.34 26.56
N LEU A 88 -60.16 26.62 27.57
CA LEU A 88 -59.37 26.24 28.74
C LEU A 88 -58.24 25.26 28.37
N ALA A 89 -58.53 24.29 27.50
CA ALA A 89 -57.53 23.34 27.01
C ALA A 89 -56.44 24.03 26.18
N ALA A 90 -56.82 24.93 25.26
CA ALA A 90 -55.89 25.68 24.44
C ALA A 90 -55.00 26.61 25.29
N TYR A 91 -55.55 27.18 26.35
CA TYR A 91 -54.78 27.97 27.32
C TYR A 91 -53.73 27.10 28.03
N TYR A 92 -54.12 25.96 28.60
CA TYR A 92 -53.18 25.06 29.28
C TYR A 92 -52.06 24.57 28.34
N VAL A 93 -52.36 24.38 27.06
CA VAL A 93 -51.35 24.05 26.04
C VAL A 93 -50.36 25.19 25.80
N GLN A 94 -50.83 26.43 25.72
CA GLN A 94 -49.95 27.60 25.55
C GLN A 94 -49.08 27.83 26.78
N GLU A 95 -49.64 27.66 27.97
CA GLU A 95 -48.92 27.77 29.24
C GLU A 95 -47.87 26.66 29.37
N ALA A 96 -48.23 25.41 29.05
CA ALA A 96 -47.30 24.28 29.03
C ALA A 96 -46.09 24.52 28.10
N ASN A 97 -46.28 25.28 27.02
CA ASN A 97 -45.20 25.61 26.10
C ASN A 97 -44.28 26.74 26.61
N ARG A 98 -44.78 27.59 27.52
CA ARG A 98 -43.98 28.64 28.18
C ARG A 98 -43.25 28.13 29.41
N GLU A 99 -43.79 27.09 30.04
CA GLU A 99 -43.25 26.53 31.28
C GLU A 99 -41.94 25.77 31.05
N LYS A 100 -40.95 26.04 31.91
CA LYS A 100 -39.60 25.46 31.82
C LYS A 100 -39.44 24.17 32.63
N ASN A 101 -40.29 23.95 33.64
CA ASN A 101 -40.21 22.76 34.48
C ASN A 101 -40.92 21.58 33.78
N LYS A 102 -40.19 20.49 33.54
CA LYS A 102 -40.70 19.28 32.87
C LYS A 102 -41.91 18.67 33.56
N ASP A 103 -41.93 18.69 34.89
CA ASP A 103 -43.00 18.04 35.65
C ASP A 103 -44.29 18.87 35.56
N LYS A 104 -44.18 20.19 35.76
CA LYS A 104 -45.30 21.12 35.55
C LYS A 104 -45.79 21.14 34.11
N LYS A 105 -44.89 21.09 33.13
CA LYS A 105 -45.24 21.00 31.70
C LYS A 105 -46.04 19.73 31.40
N ARG A 106 -45.63 18.59 31.96
CA ARG A 106 -46.38 17.33 31.85
C ARG A 106 -47.75 17.43 32.52
N GLU A 107 -47.84 18.01 33.71
CA GLU A 107 -49.11 18.22 34.41
C GLU A 107 -50.08 19.11 33.63
N LEU A 108 -49.59 20.18 33.00
CA LEU A 108 -50.43 21.05 32.16
C LEU A 108 -50.89 20.32 30.90
N PHE A 109 -50.04 19.51 30.27
CA PHE A 109 -50.45 18.68 29.13
C PHE A 109 -51.45 17.58 29.53
N THR A 110 -51.36 16.98 30.71
CA THR A 110 -52.35 15.98 31.17
C THR A 110 -53.71 16.63 31.45
N LYS A 111 -53.72 17.83 32.06
CA LYS A 111 -54.95 18.64 32.22
C LYS A 111 -55.58 18.98 30.86
N ALA A 112 -54.78 19.47 29.91
CA ALA A 112 -55.27 19.75 28.56
C ALA A 112 -55.78 18.50 27.84
N THR A 113 -55.11 17.36 28.00
CA THR A 113 -55.55 16.08 27.43
C THR A 113 -56.91 15.67 27.94
N LEU A 114 -57.12 15.76 29.27
CA LEU A 114 -58.40 15.44 29.90
C LEU A 114 -59.51 16.33 29.32
N LEU A 115 -59.27 17.65 29.24
CA LEU A 115 -60.25 18.61 28.72
C LEU A 115 -60.60 18.34 27.24
N TYR A 116 -59.61 18.09 26.38
CA TYR A 116 -59.89 17.73 24.98
C TYR A 116 -60.67 16.42 24.87
N THR A 117 -60.35 15.40 25.67
CA THR A 117 -61.11 14.13 25.65
C THR A 117 -62.53 14.27 26.20
N THR A 118 -62.78 15.22 27.11
CA THR A 118 -64.14 15.53 27.55
C THR A 118 -64.92 16.28 26.48
N ALA A 119 -64.27 17.19 25.73
CA ALA A 119 -64.88 17.90 24.61
C ALA A 119 -65.18 16.96 23.42
N ASP A 120 -64.30 15.99 23.13
CA ASP A 120 -64.48 14.95 22.10
C ASP A 120 -65.80 14.17 22.27
N LYS A 121 -66.28 13.99 23.53
CA LYS A 121 -67.52 13.27 23.86
C LYS A 121 -68.79 14.08 23.56
N ILE A 122 -68.68 15.41 23.44
CA ILE A 122 -69.81 16.31 23.22
C ILE A 122 -70.00 16.54 21.72
N ILE A 123 -69.02 17.18 21.05
CA ILE A 123 -69.04 17.44 19.61
C ILE A 123 -67.65 17.14 19.04
N MET A 124 -67.53 16.03 18.30
CA MET A 124 -66.25 15.55 17.80
C MET A 124 -65.75 16.26 16.53
N TYR A 125 -66.65 16.71 15.64
CA TYR A 125 -66.29 17.19 14.29
C TYR A 125 -66.41 18.72 14.11
N ASP A 126 -66.41 19.50 15.19
CA ASP A 126 -66.42 20.97 15.09
C ASP A 126 -65.08 21.50 14.55
N GLN A 127 -65.15 22.55 13.71
CA GLN A 127 -63.98 23.09 13.01
C GLN A 127 -62.92 23.65 13.98
N ASN A 128 -63.34 24.34 15.05
CA ASN A 128 -62.41 24.98 15.99
C ASN A 128 -61.86 23.96 16.99
N HIS A 129 -62.69 22.98 17.38
CA HIS A 129 -62.29 21.87 18.22
C HIS A 129 -61.19 21.02 17.57
N LEU A 130 -61.43 20.56 16.33
CA LEU A 130 -60.44 19.80 15.55
C LEU A 130 -59.14 20.59 15.35
N LEU A 131 -59.23 21.92 15.19
CA LEU A 131 -58.07 22.79 15.09
C LEU A 131 -57.28 22.85 16.41
N GLY A 132 -57.96 23.08 17.54
CA GLY A 132 -57.36 23.07 18.88
C GLY A 132 -56.68 21.73 19.18
N ARG A 133 -57.35 20.63 18.85
CA ARG A 133 -56.83 19.26 18.98
C ARG A 133 -55.60 19.02 18.10
N ALA A 134 -55.62 19.51 16.85
CA ALA A 134 -54.49 19.39 15.95
C ALA A 134 -53.26 20.16 16.46
N TYR A 135 -53.45 21.37 17.00
CA TYR A 135 -52.37 22.15 17.63
C TYR A 135 -51.84 21.49 18.91
N PHE A 136 -52.72 20.93 19.74
CA PHE A 136 -52.33 20.14 20.90
C PHE A 136 -51.41 18.97 20.49
N CYS A 137 -51.83 18.16 19.51
CA CYS A 137 -51.03 17.02 19.04
C CYS A 137 -49.70 17.45 18.39
N LEU A 138 -49.66 18.64 17.78
CA LEU A 138 -48.44 19.22 17.21
C LEU A 138 -47.44 19.65 18.30
N LEU A 139 -47.93 20.22 19.40
CA LEU A 139 -47.12 20.74 20.49
C LEU A 139 -46.69 19.66 21.50
N GLU A 140 -47.47 18.59 21.64
CA GLU A 140 -47.09 17.39 22.39
C GLU A 140 -45.94 16.62 21.70
N GLY A 141 -45.70 16.87 20.40
CA GLY A 141 -44.52 16.40 19.65
C GLY A 141 -44.56 14.93 19.21
N ASP A 142 -45.20 14.05 19.99
CA ASP A 142 -45.19 12.60 19.74
C ASP A 142 -46.26 12.14 18.73
N LYS A 143 -47.28 12.96 18.46
CA LYS A 143 -48.48 12.58 17.68
C LYS A 143 -48.62 13.36 16.37
N MET A 144 -47.53 13.51 15.64
CA MET A 144 -47.47 14.31 14.40
C MET A 144 -48.39 13.81 13.28
N GLU A 145 -48.57 12.49 13.15
CA GLU A 145 -49.48 11.91 12.15
C GLU A 145 -50.95 12.15 12.50
N GLN A 146 -51.29 12.09 13.80
CA GLN A 146 -52.63 12.41 14.26
C GLN A 146 -52.92 13.90 14.05
N ALA A 147 -51.97 14.79 14.35
CA ALA A 147 -52.10 16.22 14.05
C ALA A 147 -52.36 16.45 12.55
N ASP A 148 -51.62 15.78 11.67
CA ASP A 148 -51.79 15.88 10.21
C ASP A 148 -53.19 15.40 9.78
N ALA A 149 -53.68 14.30 10.34
CA ALA A 149 -55.03 13.80 10.09
C ALA A 149 -56.10 14.82 10.53
N GLN A 150 -55.98 15.40 11.72
CA GLN A 150 -56.93 16.43 12.20
C GLN A 150 -56.91 17.68 11.32
N PHE A 151 -55.73 18.16 10.91
CA PHE A 151 -55.64 19.27 9.95
C PHE A 151 -56.21 18.92 8.57
N ASN A 152 -56.13 17.65 8.13
CA ASN A 152 -56.78 17.18 6.90
C ASN A 152 -58.31 17.25 7.02
N PHE A 153 -58.88 16.80 8.14
CA PHE A 153 -60.34 16.87 8.36
C PHE A 153 -60.86 18.31 8.32
N VAL A 154 -60.16 19.24 8.98
CA VAL A 154 -60.53 20.66 8.95
C VAL A 154 -60.45 21.24 7.53
N LEU A 155 -59.43 20.85 6.75
CA LEU A 155 -59.29 21.33 5.36
C LEU A 155 -60.30 20.67 4.39
N ASN A 156 -60.80 19.47 4.70
CA ASN A 156 -61.88 18.85 3.95
C ASN A 156 -63.21 19.58 4.18
N GLN A 157 -63.45 20.06 5.40
CA GLN A 157 -64.61 20.91 5.72
C GLN A 157 -64.45 22.33 5.15
N SER A 158 -63.24 22.90 5.29
CA SER A 158 -62.93 24.30 4.96
C SER A 158 -61.56 24.42 4.27
N PRO A 159 -61.51 24.33 2.91
CA PRO A 159 -60.24 24.23 2.17
C PRO A 159 -59.35 25.49 2.23
N ASN A 160 -59.90 26.61 2.72
CA ASN A 160 -59.25 27.91 2.83
C ASN A 160 -58.92 28.32 4.27
N ASN A 161 -59.03 27.41 5.25
CA ASN A 161 -58.74 27.73 6.64
C ASN A 161 -57.24 28.00 6.86
N ILE A 162 -56.88 29.24 7.22
CA ILE A 162 -55.48 29.70 7.31
C ILE A 162 -54.70 28.95 8.41
N PRO A 163 -55.18 28.84 9.66
CA PRO A 163 -54.44 28.16 10.72
C PRO A 163 -54.17 26.69 10.39
N SER A 164 -55.11 26.00 9.73
CA SER A 164 -54.90 24.61 9.29
C SER A 164 -53.84 24.47 8.19
N LEU A 165 -53.80 25.41 7.24
CA LEU A 165 -52.74 25.47 6.22
C LEU A 165 -51.37 25.72 6.87
N LEU A 166 -51.30 26.61 7.87
CA LEU A 166 -50.08 26.89 8.62
C LEU A 166 -49.64 25.69 9.48
N GLY A 167 -50.57 25.03 10.16
CA GLY A 167 -50.32 23.80 10.91
C GLY A 167 -49.71 22.70 10.03
N LYS A 168 -50.28 22.48 8.83
CA LYS A 168 -49.70 21.57 7.84
C LYS A 168 -48.33 22.00 7.34
N ALA A 169 -48.12 23.31 7.14
CA ALA A 169 -46.81 23.82 6.75
C ALA A 169 -45.74 23.55 7.82
N CYS A 170 -46.07 23.69 9.10
CA CYS A 170 -45.21 23.34 10.23
C CYS A 170 -44.92 21.83 10.29
N ILE A 171 -45.94 20.98 10.10
CA ILE A 171 -45.75 19.51 10.06
C ILE A 171 -44.85 19.12 8.90
N ALA A 172 -45.09 19.65 7.70
CA ALA A 172 -44.26 19.40 6.52
C ALA A 172 -42.82 19.86 6.74
N PHE A 173 -42.61 21.00 7.40
CA PHE A 173 -41.28 21.50 7.76
C PHE A 173 -40.56 20.54 8.73
N ASN A 174 -41.24 20.04 9.76
CA ASN A 174 -40.67 19.08 10.71
C ASN A 174 -40.39 17.71 10.06
N LYS A 175 -41.23 17.27 9.10
CA LYS A 175 -41.00 16.10 8.24
C LYS A 175 -39.86 16.31 7.21
N LYS A 176 -39.21 17.48 7.20
CA LYS A 176 -38.17 17.90 6.24
C LYS A 176 -38.65 18.03 4.79
N ASP A 177 -39.96 18.06 4.55
CA ASP A 177 -40.54 18.41 3.26
C ASP A 177 -40.69 19.93 3.13
N PHE A 178 -39.57 20.59 2.86
CA PHE A 178 -39.54 22.06 2.75
C PHE A 178 -40.28 22.57 1.50
N ARG A 179 -40.42 21.75 0.45
CA ARG A 179 -41.15 22.13 -0.77
C ARG A 179 -42.66 22.09 -0.52
N GLY A 180 -43.17 21.03 0.11
CA GLY A 180 -44.56 20.93 0.54
C GLY A 180 -44.92 22.05 1.53
N ALA A 181 -44.07 22.30 2.53
CA ALA A 181 -44.25 23.39 3.48
C ALA A 181 -44.40 24.76 2.79
N LEU A 182 -43.54 25.06 1.81
CA LEU A 182 -43.64 26.30 1.03
C LEU A 182 -44.93 26.41 0.23
N ALA A 183 -45.45 25.31 -0.31
CA ALA A 183 -46.71 25.31 -1.04
C ALA A 183 -47.87 25.72 -0.13
N PHE A 184 -47.91 25.19 1.10
CA PHE A 184 -48.92 25.55 2.09
C PHE A 184 -48.79 27.00 2.57
N TYR A 185 -47.58 27.48 2.87
CA TYR A 185 -47.38 28.89 3.24
C TYR A 185 -47.78 29.85 2.11
N LYS A 186 -47.46 29.52 0.85
CA LYS A 186 -47.90 30.31 -0.32
C LYS A 186 -49.42 30.30 -0.47
N LYS A 187 -50.06 29.15 -0.25
CA LYS A 187 -51.53 29.04 -0.29
C LYS A 187 -52.16 29.94 0.78
N ALA A 188 -51.64 29.91 2.01
CA ALA A 188 -52.08 30.78 3.10
C ALA A 188 -51.96 32.28 2.78
N LEU A 189 -50.86 32.71 2.16
CA LEU A 189 -50.68 34.11 1.74
C LEU A 189 -51.58 34.52 0.56
N ARG A 190 -51.94 33.60 -0.33
CA ARG A 190 -52.89 33.88 -1.44
C ARG A 190 -54.30 34.08 -0.92
N THR A 191 -54.70 33.31 0.08
CA THR A 191 -56.05 33.37 0.69
C THR A 191 -56.21 34.58 1.60
N ASN A 192 -55.17 34.97 2.35
CA ASN A 192 -55.18 36.23 3.10
C ASN A 192 -53.82 36.95 2.96
N PRO A 193 -53.74 38.03 2.16
CA PRO A 193 -52.52 38.83 2.02
C PRO A 193 -52.07 39.50 3.33
N SER A 194 -53.02 39.78 4.24
CA SER A 194 -52.80 40.44 5.55
C SER A 194 -52.46 39.44 6.67
N CYS A 195 -51.75 38.36 6.36
CA CYS A 195 -51.25 37.43 7.37
C CYS A 195 -50.16 38.07 8.25
N PRO A 196 -50.05 37.66 9.54
CA PRO A 196 -48.98 38.09 10.44
C PRO A 196 -47.57 37.83 9.89
N ALA A 197 -46.59 38.59 10.39
CA ALA A 197 -45.18 38.47 10.00
C ALA A 197 -44.62 37.04 10.16
N ALA A 198 -45.12 36.28 11.15
CA ALA A 198 -44.72 34.89 11.43
C ALA A 198 -44.89 33.93 10.24
N VAL A 199 -45.88 34.16 9.37
CA VAL A 199 -46.10 33.32 8.17
C VAL A 199 -44.96 33.51 7.16
N ARG A 200 -44.52 34.75 6.97
CA ARG A 200 -43.40 35.09 6.08
C ARG A 200 -42.06 34.65 6.67
N LEU A 201 -41.93 34.68 8.00
CA LEU A 201 -40.80 34.09 8.72
C LEU A 201 -40.66 32.58 8.41
N GLY A 202 -41.76 31.81 8.53
CA GLY A 202 -41.78 30.39 8.18
C GLY A 202 -41.36 30.12 6.73
N MET A 203 -41.80 30.96 5.79
CA MET A 203 -41.34 30.88 4.39
C MET A 203 -39.84 31.17 4.23
N GLY A 204 -39.34 32.19 4.93
CA GLY A 204 -37.92 32.54 4.92
C GLY A 204 -37.04 31.37 5.40
N HIS A 205 -37.45 30.69 6.47
CA HIS A 205 -36.76 29.48 6.95
C HIS A 205 -36.80 28.34 5.93
N CYS A 206 -37.93 28.09 5.28
CA CYS A 206 -38.00 27.09 4.22
C CYS A 206 -37.08 27.43 3.03
N PHE A 207 -37.04 28.70 2.60
CA PHE A 207 -36.13 29.14 1.53
C PHE A 207 -34.66 28.99 1.93
N MET A 208 -34.33 29.27 3.19
CA MET A 208 -32.98 29.07 3.73
C MET A 208 -32.58 27.59 3.72
N LYS A 209 -33.47 26.68 4.13
CA LYS A 209 -33.22 25.22 4.08
C LYS A 209 -33.14 24.66 2.66
N LEU A 210 -33.80 25.29 1.69
CA LEU A 210 -33.69 24.97 0.27
C LEU A 210 -32.49 25.64 -0.43
N GLY A 211 -31.66 26.40 0.29
CA GLY A 211 -30.49 27.09 -0.25
C GLY A 211 -30.79 28.35 -1.08
N ASN A 212 -32.05 28.83 -1.12
CA ASN A 212 -32.42 30.04 -1.85
C ASN A 212 -32.31 31.27 -0.94
N GLN A 213 -31.09 31.76 -0.77
CA GLN A 213 -30.77 32.84 0.18
C GLN A 213 -31.42 34.18 -0.20
N ASP A 214 -31.52 34.50 -1.49
CA ASP A 214 -32.11 35.77 -1.95
C ASP A 214 -33.60 35.87 -1.61
N LYS A 215 -34.35 34.80 -1.87
CA LYS A 215 -35.78 34.76 -1.52
C LYS A 215 -35.99 34.70 -0.01
N ALA A 216 -35.09 34.05 0.73
CA ALA A 216 -35.13 34.06 2.20
C ALA A 216 -34.94 35.48 2.73
N ARG A 217 -33.95 36.22 2.20
CA ARG A 217 -33.70 37.62 2.56
C ARG A 217 -34.93 38.50 2.33
N LEU A 218 -35.54 38.43 1.15
CA LEU A 218 -36.75 39.21 0.83
C LEU A 218 -37.93 38.86 1.76
N ALA A 219 -38.08 37.57 2.11
CA ALA A 219 -39.12 37.13 3.02
C ALA A 219 -38.93 37.68 4.45
N PHE A 220 -37.68 37.67 4.96
CA PHE A 220 -37.37 38.23 6.28
C PHE A 220 -37.43 39.77 6.30
N GLU A 221 -36.94 40.46 5.26
CA GLU A 221 -37.07 41.92 5.14
C GLU A 221 -38.55 42.33 5.13
N ARG A 222 -39.39 41.61 4.38
CA ARG A 222 -40.84 41.88 4.37
C ARG A 222 -41.51 41.56 5.71
N ALA A 223 -41.04 40.53 6.43
CA ALA A 223 -41.52 40.24 7.79
C ALA A 223 -41.21 41.40 8.75
N LEU A 224 -40.00 41.98 8.66
CA LEU A 224 -39.61 43.14 9.48
C LEU A 224 -40.34 44.43 9.13
N GLN A 225 -40.70 44.62 7.85
CA GLN A 225 -41.54 45.75 7.45
C GLN A 225 -42.96 45.68 8.03
N LEU A 226 -43.47 44.48 8.27
CA LEU A 226 -44.78 44.27 8.88
C LEU A 226 -44.71 44.33 10.41
N ASP A 227 -43.65 43.76 10.97
CA ASP A 227 -43.38 43.77 12.41
C ASP A 227 -41.89 43.99 12.66
N ALA A 228 -41.53 45.22 13.04
CA ALA A 228 -40.16 45.61 13.32
C ALA A 228 -39.57 44.92 14.55
N GLN A 229 -40.42 44.35 15.42
CA GLN A 229 -40.02 43.66 16.65
C GLN A 229 -39.88 42.14 16.46
N CYS A 230 -40.03 41.64 15.22
CA CYS A 230 -39.92 40.20 14.94
C CYS A 230 -38.48 39.69 15.07
N VAL A 231 -38.14 39.17 16.26
CA VAL A 231 -36.80 38.63 16.60
C VAL A 231 -36.36 37.54 15.63
N GLY A 232 -37.25 36.62 15.27
CA GLY A 232 -36.93 35.52 14.34
C GLY A 232 -36.47 36.02 12.97
N ALA A 233 -37.05 37.10 12.46
CA ALA A 233 -36.69 37.67 11.16
C ALA A 233 -35.36 38.45 11.24
N LEU A 234 -35.11 39.16 12.35
CA LEU A 234 -33.82 39.80 12.64
C LEU A 234 -32.69 38.77 12.68
N VAL A 235 -32.90 37.66 13.40
CA VAL A 235 -31.92 36.57 13.52
C VAL A 235 -31.70 35.88 12.17
N GLY A 236 -32.76 35.60 11.43
CA GLY A 236 -32.66 35.01 10.09
C GLY A 236 -31.82 35.87 9.13
N LEU A 237 -32.01 37.19 9.14
CA LEU A 237 -31.18 38.12 8.36
C LEU A 237 -29.75 38.21 8.89
N ALA A 238 -29.56 38.25 10.21
CA ALA A 238 -28.23 38.27 10.80
C ALA A 238 -27.41 37.05 10.40
N ILE A 239 -28.00 35.85 10.41
CA ILE A 239 -27.33 34.61 9.97
C ILE A 239 -26.97 34.68 8.49
N LEU A 240 -27.89 35.14 7.63
CA LEU A 240 -27.60 35.31 6.19
C LEU A 240 -26.43 36.30 5.97
N LYS A 241 -26.37 37.38 6.75
CA LYS A 241 -25.28 38.37 6.68
C LYS A 241 -23.96 37.82 7.22
N LEU A 242 -23.97 37.12 8.35
CA LEU A 242 -22.79 36.46 8.92
C LEU A 242 -22.21 35.41 7.97
N ASN A 243 -23.07 34.66 7.27
CA ASN A 243 -22.64 33.65 6.29
C ASN A 243 -21.96 34.24 5.05
N GLN A 244 -22.14 35.54 4.76
CA GLN A 244 -21.46 36.20 3.63
C GLN A 244 -19.97 36.49 3.91
N GLN A 245 -19.53 36.37 5.17
CA GLN A 245 -18.13 36.51 5.63
C GLN A 245 -17.41 37.84 5.29
N GLN A 246 -18.10 38.82 4.71
CA GLN A 246 -17.58 40.16 4.47
C GLN A 246 -17.57 40.98 5.78
N PRO A 247 -16.53 41.77 6.08
CA PRO A 247 -16.40 42.48 7.36
C PRO A 247 -17.57 43.45 7.65
N GLU A 248 -18.04 44.18 6.63
CA GLU A 248 -19.23 45.04 6.75
C GLU A 248 -20.53 44.25 6.96
N SER A 249 -20.63 43.07 6.35
CA SER A 249 -21.78 42.17 6.53
C SER A 249 -21.79 41.56 7.93
N ILE A 250 -20.62 41.24 8.49
CA ILE A 250 -20.49 40.79 9.88
C ILE A 250 -20.90 41.90 10.84
N ARG A 251 -20.44 43.14 10.62
CA ARG A 251 -20.80 44.29 11.47
C ARG A 251 -22.31 44.55 11.47
N THR A 252 -22.94 44.56 10.31
CA THR A 252 -24.40 44.73 10.18
C THR A 252 -25.17 43.55 10.77
N GLY A 253 -24.70 42.31 10.58
CA GLY A 253 -25.26 41.12 11.22
C GLY A 253 -25.21 41.18 12.75
N VAL A 254 -24.11 41.64 13.32
CA VAL A 254 -23.96 41.82 14.78
C VAL A 254 -24.87 42.95 15.29
N GLN A 255 -25.01 44.06 14.55
CA GLN A 255 -25.97 45.10 14.90
C GLN A 255 -27.40 44.55 14.94
N MET A 256 -27.78 43.71 13.97
CA MET A 256 -29.09 43.04 13.97
C MET A 256 -29.25 42.09 15.16
N LEU A 257 -28.21 41.34 15.54
CA LEU A 257 -28.24 40.50 16.74
C LEU A 257 -28.32 41.31 18.03
N SER A 258 -27.65 42.46 18.11
CA SER A 258 -27.74 43.35 19.28
C SER A 258 -29.15 43.93 19.44
N LYS A 259 -29.79 44.32 18.33
CA LYS A 259 -31.21 44.72 18.32
C LYS A 259 -32.11 43.57 18.73
N ALA A 260 -31.88 42.37 18.20
CA ALA A 260 -32.63 41.18 18.59
C ALA A 260 -32.50 40.88 20.10
N TYR A 261 -31.31 41.06 20.67
CA TYR A 261 -31.06 40.86 22.11
C TYR A 261 -31.74 41.91 22.99
N THR A 262 -31.83 43.17 22.55
CA THR A 262 -32.58 44.20 23.29
C THR A 262 -34.08 43.95 23.32
N ILE A 263 -34.60 43.22 22.33
CA ILE A 263 -36.03 42.87 22.22
C ILE A 263 -36.32 41.61 23.03
N ASP A 264 -35.50 40.57 22.85
CA ASP A 264 -35.60 39.31 23.57
C ASP A 264 -34.21 38.83 24.02
N SER A 265 -33.91 39.08 25.29
CA SER A 265 -32.65 38.70 25.93
C SER A 265 -32.58 37.22 26.31
N THR A 266 -33.70 36.50 26.20
CA THR A 266 -33.81 35.08 26.56
C THR A 266 -33.61 34.15 25.36
N ASN A 267 -33.66 34.69 24.14
CA ASN A 267 -33.55 33.91 22.91
C ASN A 267 -32.20 33.18 22.77
N PRO A 268 -32.17 31.84 22.83
CA PRO A 268 -30.93 31.07 22.79
C PRO A 268 -30.14 31.21 21.49
N MET A 269 -30.84 31.39 20.36
CA MET A 269 -30.21 31.53 19.04
C MET A 269 -29.41 32.84 18.97
N VAL A 270 -29.99 33.93 19.49
CA VAL A 270 -29.32 35.25 19.57
C VAL A 270 -28.09 35.14 20.48
N LEU A 271 -28.27 34.54 21.66
CA LEU A 271 -27.22 34.37 22.66
C LEU A 271 -26.04 33.55 22.12
N ASN A 272 -26.28 32.41 21.45
CA ASN A 272 -25.24 31.57 20.85
C ASN A 272 -24.47 32.29 19.74
N HIS A 273 -25.15 33.04 18.87
CA HIS A 273 -24.48 33.81 17.81
C HIS A 273 -23.69 35.01 18.36
N LEU A 274 -24.21 35.70 19.38
CA LEU A 274 -23.45 36.74 20.08
C LEU A 274 -22.25 36.16 20.81
N ALA A 275 -22.38 35.00 21.45
CA ALA A 275 -21.28 34.29 22.08
C ALA A 275 -20.19 33.94 21.05
N ASN A 276 -20.56 33.43 19.87
CA ASN A 276 -19.59 33.18 18.80
C ASN A 276 -18.87 34.46 18.32
N HIS A 277 -19.59 35.60 18.26
CA HIS A 277 -18.96 36.89 17.92
C HIS A 277 -17.97 37.35 19.00
N PHE A 278 -18.36 37.30 20.27
CA PHE A 278 -17.48 37.68 21.39
C PHE A 278 -16.27 36.75 21.52
N PHE A 279 -16.38 35.49 21.11
CA PHE A 279 -15.25 34.56 21.03
C PHE A 279 -14.16 35.09 20.08
N PHE A 280 -14.52 35.57 18.88
CA PHE A 280 -13.56 36.18 17.95
C PHE A 280 -13.02 37.52 18.45
N LYS A 281 -13.81 38.26 19.26
CA LYS A 281 -13.35 39.46 19.96
C LYS A 281 -12.43 39.14 21.16
N LYS A 282 -12.27 37.86 21.52
CA LYS A 282 -11.52 37.36 22.68
C LYS A 282 -12.09 37.76 24.05
N ASP A 283 -13.38 38.09 24.13
CA ASP A 283 -14.07 38.39 25.39
C ASP A 283 -14.75 37.13 25.94
N TYR A 284 -13.94 36.20 26.46
CA TYR A 284 -14.37 34.84 26.82
C TYR A 284 -15.35 34.79 28.00
N HIS A 285 -15.28 35.74 28.93
CA HIS A 285 -16.19 35.79 30.08
C HIS A 285 -17.64 36.05 29.63
N LYS A 286 -17.83 36.97 28.67
CA LYS A 286 -19.16 37.19 28.07
C LYS A 286 -19.63 35.98 27.27
N VAL A 287 -18.73 35.28 26.58
CA VAL A 287 -19.09 34.02 25.88
C VAL A 287 -19.67 33.02 26.87
N GLN A 288 -19.00 32.81 28.00
CA GLN A 288 -19.45 31.88 29.03
C GLN A 288 -20.82 32.27 29.59
N HIS A 289 -20.99 33.53 29.97
CA HIS A 289 -22.26 34.02 30.51
C HIS A 289 -23.42 33.88 29.51
N LEU A 290 -23.23 34.30 28.26
CA LEU A 290 -24.25 34.23 27.22
C LEU A 290 -24.60 32.78 26.85
N ALA A 291 -23.60 31.92 26.72
CA ALA A 291 -23.80 30.51 26.36
C ALA A 291 -24.44 29.70 27.50
N LEU A 292 -24.10 29.95 28.77
CA LEU A 292 -24.79 29.35 29.92
C LEU A 292 -26.26 29.78 29.98
N HIS A 293 -26.53 31.08 29.77
CA HIS A 293 -27.90 31.58 29.72
C HIS A 293 -28.69 30.96 28.55
N ALA A 294 -28.07 30.78 27.37
CA ALA A 294 -28.67 30.08 26.24
C ALA A 294 -28.98 28.60 26.56
N PHE A 295 -28.05 27.93 27.22
CA PHE A 295 -28.17 26.51 27.59
C PHE A 295 -29.36 26.25 28.52
N HIS A 296 -29.53 27.08 29.56
CA HIS A 296 -30.63 26.93 30.52
C HIS A 296 -32.00 27.36 29.96
N ASN A 297 -32.03 28.28 28.99
CA ASN A 297 -33.28 28.78 28.41
C ASN A 297 -33.82 27.93 27.26
N THR A 298 -33.11 26.90 26.80
CA THR A 298 -33.54 26.07 25.68
C THR A 298 -33.84 24.64 26.10
N GLU A 299 -34.88 24.04 25.50
CA GLU A 299 -35.11 22.59 25.53
C GLU A 299 -34.61 21.85 24.27
N ASN A 300 -34.44 22.58 23.16
CA ASN A 300 -33.98 22.02 21.90
C ASN A 300 -32.52 21.54 22.00
N GLU A 301 -32.32 20.24 21.76
CA GLU A 301 -31.02 19.56 21.81
C GLU A 301 -29.99 20.20 20.87
N ALA A 302 -30.39 20.60 19.66
CA ALA A 302 -29.48 21.23 18.70
C ALA A 302 -28.88 22.54 19.23
N MET A 303 -29.71 23.35 19.91
CA MET A 303 -29.27 24.62 20.48
C MET A 303 -28.41 24.40 21.73
N ARG A 304 -28.77 23.41 22.57
CA ARG A 304 -27.95 23.00 23.71
C ARG A 304 -26.57 22.52 23.28
N ALA A 305 -26.48 21.74 22.21
CA ALA A 305 -25.21 21.29 21.65
C ALA A 305 -24.33 22.47 21.22
N GLU A 306 -24.92 23.46 20.53
CA GLU A 306 -24.21 24.69 20.14
C GLU A 306 -23.76 25.52 21.35
N SER A 307 -24.59 25.68 22.38
CA SER A 307 -24.23 26.40 23.61
C SER A 307 -23.08 25.71 24.34
N CYS A 308 -23.17 24.39 24.56
CA CYS A 308 -22.09 23.61 25.15
C CYS A 308 -20.80 23.69 24.33
N TYR A 309 -20.92 23.67 22.99
CA TYR A 309 -19.76 23.82 22.11
C TYR A 309 -19.07 25.19 22.26
N GLN A 310 -19.83 26.28 22.37
CA GLN A 310 -19.24 27.61 22.60
C GLN A 310 -18.57 27.71 23.97
N LEU A 311 -19.16 27.12 25.02
CA LEU A 311 -18.54 27.00 26.33
C LEU A 311 -17.23 26.22 26.27
N ALA A 312 -17.26 25.05 25.64
CA ALA A 312 -16.10 24.18 25.51
C ALA A 312 -14.93 24.89 24.80
N ARG A 313 -15.21 25.64 23.73
CA ARG A 313 -14.19 26.44 23.03
C ARG A 313 -13.61 27.54 23.90
N ALA A 314 -14.43 28.23 24.68
CA ALA A 314 -13.97 29.29 25.57
C ALA A 314 -12.99 28.72 26.61
N PHE A 315 -13.33 27.60 27.24
CA PHE A 315 -12.45 26.91 28.20
C PHE A 315 -11.20 26.33 27.53
N HIS A 316 -11.32 25.77 26.32
CA HIS A 316 -10.18 25.25 25.56
C HIS A 316 -9.12 26.33 25.32
N VAL A 317 -9.53 27.53 24.87
CA VAL A 317 -8.57 28.64 24.64
C VAL A 317 -8.00 29.19 25.96
N GLN A 318 -8.74 29.10 27.06
CA GLN A 318 -8.25 29.48 28.38
C GLN A 318 -7.27 28.46 29.00
N GLY A 319 -7.15 27.26 28.43
CA GLY A 319 -6.33 26.17 28.95
C GLY A 319 -7.02 25.27 29.98
N ASP A 320 -8.30 25.52 30.29
CA ASP A 320 -9.11 24.69 31.20
C ASP A 320 -9.66 23.46 30.47
N TYR A 321 -8.77 22.52 30.16
CA TYR A 321 -9.07 21.35 29.34
C TYR A 321 -10.10 20.39 29.97
N ASP A 322 -10.20 20.32 31.30
CA ASP A 322 -11.14 19.43 31.96
C ASP A 322 -12.60 19.87 31.83
N GLN A 323 -12.86 21.17 31.99
CA GLN A 323 -14.19 21.73 31.74
C GLN A 323 -14.49 21.70 30.24
N ALA A 324 -13.51 22.02 29.39
CA ALA A 324 -13.66 21.92 27.94
C ALA A 324 -14.05 20.50 27.52
N PHE A 325 -13.42 19.46 28.08
CA PHE A 325 -13.76 18.06 27.82
C PHE A 325 -15.21 17.75 28.19
N GLN A 326 -15.65 18.14 29.39
CA GLN A 326 -17.02 17.89 29.84
C GLN A 326 -18.05 18.54 28.91
N TYR A 327 -17.83 19.80 28.54
CA TYR A 327 -18.74 20.53 27.65
C TYR A 327 -18.68 20.02 26.20
N TYR A 328 -17.52 19.63 25.68
CA TYR A 328 -17.43 18.96 24.37
C TYR A 328 -18.15 17.61 24.39
N TYR A 329 -18.00 16.83 25.47
CA TYR A 329 -18.69 15.55 25.63
C TYR A 329 -20.21 15.74 25.67
N GLN A 330 -20.72 16.65 26.50
CA GLN A 330 -22.15 17.02 26.52
C GLN A 330 -22.64 17.51 25.16
N ALA A 331 -21.86 18.34 24.47
CA ALA A 331 -22.20 18.80 23.14
C ALA A 331 -22.36 17.63 22.16
N THR A 332 -21.51 16.60 22.23
CA THR A 332 -21.66 15.41 21.37
C THR A 332 -22.86 14.54 21.70
N GLN A 333 -23.38 14.57 22.93
CA GLN A 333 -24.60 13.84 23.31
C GLN A 333 -25.85 14.50 22.72
N PHE A 334 -25.88 15.83 22.66
CA PHE A 334 -27.01 16.60 22.13
C PHE A 334 -26.89 16.90 20.62
N ALA A 335 -25.69 16.73 20.04
CA ALA A 335 -25.41 17.16 18.68
C ALA A 335 -26.20 16.36 17.63
N PRO A 336 -26.86 17.04 16.68
CA PRO A 336 -27.31 16.40 15.46
C PRO A 336 -26.11 15.83 14.68
N PRO A 337 -26.28 14.75 13.89
CA PRO A 337 -25.18 14.11 13.17
C PRO A 337 -24.50 15.00 12.12
N VAL A 338 -25.14 16.12 11.74
CA VAL A 338 -24.60 17.13 10.82
C VAL A 338 -23.58 18.04 11.53
N PHE A 339 -23.68 18.20 12.85
CA PHE A 339 -22.83 19.09 13.62
C PHE A 339 -21.56 18.38 14.08
N VAL A 340 -20.52 18.46 13.25
CA VAL A 340 -19.26 17.72 13.44
C VAL A 340 -18.27 18.40 14.38
N LEU A 341 -18.42 19.71 14.62
CA LEU A 341 -17.45 20.52 15.34
C LEU A 341 -17.20 20.05 16.80
N PRO A 342 -18.21 19.59 17.57
CA PRO A 342 -17.97 19.03 18.89
C PRO A 342 -17.12 17.76 18.87
N HIS A 343 -17.28 16.89 17.86
CA HIS A 343 -16.46 15.69 17.72
C HIS A 343 -14.99 16.04 17.42
N PHE A 344 -14.75 17.07 16.61
CA PHE A 344 -13.40 17.56 16.35
C PHE A 344 -12.73 18.10 17.62
N GLY A 345 -13.43 18.98 18.36
CA GLY A 345 -12.92 19.52 19.63
C GLY A 345 -12.70 18.44 20.69
N LEU A 346 -13.61 17.47 20.81
CA LEU A 346 -13.46 16.34 21.72
C LEU A 346 -12.26 15.45 21.33
N GLY A 347 -12.03 15.24 20.03
CA GLY A 347 -10.83 14.54 19.53
C GLY A 347 -9.53 15.23 19.96
N GLN A 348 -9.48 16.56 19.90
CA GLN A 348 -8.33 17.33 20.41
C GLN A 348 -8.14 17.16 21.92
N MET A 349 -9.22 17.13 22.70
CA MET A 349 -9.12 16.88 24.15
C MET A 349 -8.64 15.47 24.49
N TYR A 350 -9.03 14.45 23.70
CA TYR A 350 -8.52 13.11 23.87
C TYR A 350 -7.03 13.01 23.53
N ILE A 351 -6.55 13.75 22.52
CA ILE A 351 -5.10 13.86 22.24
C ILE A 351 -4.35 14.46 23.44
N TYR A 352 -4.88 15.53 24.04
CA TYR A 352 -4.27 16.14 25.22
C TYR A 352 -4.17 15.18 26.42
N ARG A 353 -5.13 14.26 26.54
CA ARG A 353 -5.15 13.21 27.58
C ARG A 353 -4.40 11.93 27.18
N GLU A 354 -3.69 11.95 26.05
CA GLU A 354 -2.94 10.82 25.46
C GLU A 354 -3.82 9.60 25.09
N ASP A 355 -5.15 9.76 25.07
CA ASP A 355 -6.10 8.73 24.66
C ASP A 355 -6.28 8.72 23.14
N THR A 356 -5.28 8.15 22.47
CA THR A 356 -5.21 8.12 21.00
C THR A 356 -6.32 7.30 20.35
N GLU A 357 -6.88 6.30 21.05
CA GLU A 357 -7.94 5.44 20.50
C GLU A 357 -9.28 6.17 20.43
N ASN A 358 -9.69 6.82 21.52
CA ASN A 358 -10.93 7.58 21.54
C ASN A 358 -10.84 8.86 20.68
N ALA A 359 -9.64 9.47 20.60
CA ALA A 359 -9.37 10.54 19.65
C ALA A 359 -9.65 10.10 18.21
N ALA A 360 -9.06 8.96 17.79
CA ALA A 360 -9.24 8.44 16.44
C ALA A 360 -10.72 8.17 16.10
N GLN A 361 -11.48 7.58 17.03
CA GLN A 361 -12.92 7.35 16.82
C GLN A 361 -13.72 8.65 16.63
N CYS A 362 -13.36 9.71 17.35
CA CYS A 362 -14.02 11.02 17.19
C CYS A 362 -13.72 11.62 15.81
N PHE A 363 -12.46 11.59 15.37
CA PHE A 363 -12.07 12.09 14.06
C PHE A 363 -12.62 11.24 12.90
N GLU A 364 -12.77 9.92 13.08
CA GLU A 364 -13.45 9.08 12.08
C GLU A 364 -14.92 9.47 11.89
N LYS A 365 -15.62 9.86 12.95
CA LYS A 365 -16.99 10.39 12.85
C LYS A 365 -17.02 11.70 12.07
N VAL A 366 -16.02 12.56 12.27
CA VAL A 366 -15.87 13.81 11.50
C VAL A 366 -15.66 13.50 10.01
N LEU A 367 -14.77 12.56 9.66
CA LEU A 367 -14.55 12.18 8.25
C LEU A 367 -15.77 11.50 7.61
N LYS A 368 -16.57 10.75 8.37
CA LYS A 368 -17.81 10.16 7.85
C LYS A 368 -18.80 11.22 7.38
N ALA A 369 -18.90 12.33 8.11
CA ALA A 369 -19.76 13.46 7.76
C ALA A 369 -19.11 14.42 6.75
N GLN A 370 -17.79 14.63 6.84
CA GLN A 370 -17.00 15.50 5.97
C GLN A 370 -15.75 14.76 5.45
N PRO A 371 -15.86 13.97 4.37
CA PRO A 371 -14.75 13.13 3.87
C PRO A 371 -13.53 13.91 3.34
N GLY A 372 -13.67 15.21 3.11
CA GLY A 372 -12.64 16.10 2.58
C GLY A 372 -11.96 16.99 3.62
N ASN A 373 -12.23 16.83 4.92
CA ASN A 373 -11.64 17.69 5.94
C ASN A 373 -10.14 17.39 6.09
N TYR A 374 -9.32 18.34 5.63
CA TYR A 374 -7.86 18.28 5.63
C TYR A 374 -7.27 18.12 7.05
N GLU A 375 -7.70 18.93 8.01
CA GLU A 375 -7.16 18.92 9.38
C GLU A 375 -7.41 17.57 10.05
N THR A 376 -8.62 17.03 9.88
CA THR A 376 -8.98 15.71 10.42
C THR A 376 -8.16 14.59 9.79
N MET A 377 -7.92 14.65 8.47
CA MET A 377 -7.10 13.64 7.78
C MET A 377 -5.63 13.69 8.20
N LYS A 378 -5.07 14.88 8.42
CA LYS A 378 -3.71 15.07 8.92
C LYS A 378 -3.57 14.47 10.32
N ILE A 379 -4.45 14.86 11.25
CA ILE A 379 -4.42 14.37 12.63
C ILE A 379 -4.61 12.84 12.69
N LEU A 380 -5.56 12.27 11.94
CA LEU A 380 -5.73 10.82 11.87
C LEU A 380 -4.51 10.11 11.24
N GLY A 381 -3.91 10.73 10.22
CA GLY A 381 -2.66 10.26 9.63
C GLY A 381 -1.57 10.13 10.68
N SER A 382 -1.36 11.19 11.47
CA SER A 382 -0.40 11.24 12.57
C SER A 382 -0.70 10.20 13.67
N LEU A 383 -1.95 10.13 14.14
CA LEU A 383 -2.36 9.17 15.17
C LEU A 383 -2.18 7.71 14.73
N TYR A 384 -2.50 7.40 13.48
CA TYR A 384 -2.36 6.05 12.94
C TYR A 384 -0.93 5.71 12.51
N ALA A 385 -0.06 6.71 12.28
CA ALA A 385 1.37 6.50 12.02
C ALA A 385 2.04 5.76 13.20
N ASN A 386 1.73 6.21 14.43
CA ASN A 386 2.32 5.68 15.66
C ASN A 386 1.71 4.36 16.12
N SER A 387 0.62 3.90 15.51
CA SER A 387 -0.03 2.64 15.88
C SER A 387 0.80 1.43 15.47
N SER A 388 0.86 0.40 16.32
CA SER A 388 1.54 -0.88 16.04
C SER A 388 0.88 -1.71 14.92
N SER A 389 -0.38 -1.43 14.59
CA SER A 389 -1.12 -2.18 13.57
C SER A 389 -0.79 -1.71 12.14
N GLN A 390 -0.38 -2.66 11.29
CA GLN A 390 -0.10 -2.40 9.86
C GLN A 390 -1.33 -1.84 9.12
N SER A 391 -2.53 -2.33 9.42
CA SER A 391 -3.77 -1.87 8.79
C SER A 391 -4.03 -0.38 9.04
N LYS A 392 -3.83 0.07 10.29
CA LYS A 392 -3.96 1.49 10.66
C LYS A 392 -2.91 2.35 9.93
N ARG A 393 -1.67 1.88 9.81
CA ARG A 393 -0.61 2.58 9.06
C ARG A 393 -0.91 2.69 7.56
N ASP A 394 -1.53 1.67 6.96
CA ASP A 394 -1.94 1.74 5.56
C ASP A 394 -3.06 2.77 5.34
N ILE A 395 -4.00 2.87 6.29
CA ILE A 395 -5.03 3.92 6.31
C ILE A 395 -4.38 5.30 6.47
N ALA A 396 -3.43 5.45 7.40
CA ALA A 396 -2.66 6.68 7.61
C ALA A 396 -1.95 7.15 6.33
N LYS A 397 -1.24 6.24 5.66
CA LYS A 397 -0.58 6.48 4.38
C LYS A 397 -1.57 6.94 3.30
N SER A 398 -2.78 6.40 3.27
CA SER A 398 -3.81 6.82 2.33
C SER A 398 -4.35 8.23 2.62
N HIS A 399 -4.52 8.59 3.90
CA HIS A 399 -4.97 9.92 4.30
C HIS A 399 -3.90 10.97 4.05
N LEU A 400 -2.66 10.73 4.47
CA LEU A 400 -1.55 11.65 4.26
C LEU A 400 -1.25 11.89 2.79
N ARG A 401 -1.39 10.88 1.91
CA ARG A 401 -1.31 11.09 0.46
C ARG A 401 -2.37 12.07 -0.04
N LYS A 402 -3.63 11.91 0.36
CA LYS A 402 -4.71 12.85 0.01
C LYS A 402 -4.45 14.26 0.55
N VAL A 403 -3.91 14.37 1.76
CA VAL A 403 -3.53 15.63 2.39
C VAL A 403 -2.45 16.33 1.54
N THR A 404 -1.40 15.60 1.13
CA THR A 404 -0.33 16.15 0.26
C THR A 404 -0.81 16.50 -1.16
N GLU A 405 -1.86 15.85 -1.66
CA GLU A 405 -2.48 16.20 -2.94
C GLU A 405 -3.33 17.49 -2.85
N GLN A 406 -4.02 17.71 -1.73
CA GLN A 406 -4.85 18.90 -1.51
C GLN A 406 -4.00 20.14 -1.19
N PHE A 407 -3.03 19.97 -0.30
CA PHE A 407 -2.13 21.04 0.15
C PHE A 407 -0.68 20.58 0.01
N PRO A 408 -0.09 20.75 -1.19
CA PRO A 408 1.28 20.30 -1.47
C PRO A 408 2.35 21.10 -0.72
N ASP A 409 1.98 22.20 -0.09
CA ASP A 409 2.87 23.14 0.61
C ASP A 409 3.05 22.84 2.10
N ASP A 410 2.26 21.91 2.66
CA ASP A 410 2.35 21.56 4.07
C ASP A 410 3.56 20.65 4.31
N VAL A 411 4.60 21.22 4.92
CA VAL A 411 5.86 20.52 5.24
C VAL A 411 5.62 19.37 6.22
N GLU A 412 4.79 19.57 7.23
CA GLU A 412 4.55 18.58 8.28
C GLU A 412 3.88 17.33 7.71
N ALA A 413 2.90 17.48 6.80
CA ALA A 413 2.26 16.34 6.15
C ALA A 413 3.25 15.51 5.32
N TRP A 414 4.24 16.14 4.66
CA TRP A 414 5.29 15.41 3.95
C TRP A 414 6.24 14.67 4.90
N ILE A 415 6.57 15.26 6.06
CA ILE A 415 7.41 14.62 7.08
C ILE A 415 6.69 13.41 7.69
N GLU A 416 5.44 13.56 8.10
CA GLU A 416 4.63 12.45 8.64
C GLU A 416 4.47 11.32 7.62
N LEU A 417 4.24 11.68 6.34
CA LEU A 417 4.19 10.69 5.26
C LEU A 417 5.53 9.97 5.12
N ALA A 418 6.65 10.69 5.17
CA ALA A 418 7.98 10.11 5.06
C ALA A 418 8.24 9.10 6.17
N GLN A 419 7.94 9.45 7.43
CA GLN A 419 8.10 8.60 8.62
C GLN A 419 7.36 7.25 8.49
N ILE A 420 6.12 7.26 7.98
CA ILE A 420 5.36 6.02 7.74
C ILE A 420 5.99 5.19 6.61
N LEU A 421 6.52 5.86 5.59
CA LEU A 421 7.15 5.21 4.44
C LEU A 421 8.50 4.57 4.81
N GLU A 422 9.22 5.04 5.82
CA GLU A 422 10.56 4.52 6.19
C GLU A 422 10.61 2.99 6.40
N GLN A 423 9.51 2.40 6.87
CA GLN A 423 9.42 0.95 7.12
C GLN A 423 9.02 0.14 5.90
N SER A 424 8.29 0.74 4.95
CA SER A 424 7.68 0.02 3.82
C SER A 424 8.34 0.33 2.46
N ASP A 425 8.72 1.59 2.24
CA ASP A 425 9.21 2.11 0.98
C ASP A 425 10.26 3.21 1.24
N LEU A 426 11.52 2.79 1.33
CA LEU A 426 12.66 3.67 1.57
C LEU A 426 12.79 4.77 0.50
N GLN A 427 12.49 4.45 -0.76
CA GLN A 427 12.61 5.40 -1.86
C GLN A 427 11.48 6.43 -1.83
N GLY A 428 10.26 5.98 -1.53
CA GLY A 428 9.12 6.87 -1.29
C GLY A 428 9.33 7.82 -0.12
N ALA A 429 9.93 7.32 0.98
CA ALA A 429 10.30 8.15 2.13
C ALA A 429 11.32 9.24 1.76
N LEU A 430 12.38 8.87 1.01
CA LEU A 430 13.36 9.84 0.52
C LEU A 430 12.73 10.89 -0.40
N ALA A 431 11.81 10.50 -1.27
CA ALA A 431 11.11 11.45 -2.14
C ALA A 431 10.27 12.45 -1.33
N ALA A 432 9.58 11.98 -0.28
CA ALA A 432 8.80 12.83 0.61
C ALA A 432 9.68 13.78 1.46
N TYR A 433 10.81 13.31 1.98
CA TYR A 433 11.77 14.19 2.65
C TYR A 433 12.42 15.20 1.70
N ALA A 434 12.68 14.80 0.44
CA ALA A 434 13.21 15.71 -0.57
C ALA A 434 12.21 16.82 -0.93
N THR A 435 10.91 16.52 -1.02
CA THR A 435 9.88 17.54 -1.22
C THR A 435 9.74 18.45 0.00
N ALA A 436 9.73 17.90 1.22
CA ALA A 436 9.72 18.70 2.46
C ALA A 436 10.92 19.66 2.54
N THR A 437 12.12 19.14 2.26
CA THR A 437 13.37 19.91 2.25
C THR A 437 13.35 21.03 1.21
N ARG A 438 12.81 20.75 0.02
CA ARG A 438 12.64 21.76 -1.04
C ARG A 438 11.67 22.86 -0.64
N ILE A 439 10.55 22.51 -0.01
CA ILE A 439 9.56 23.51 0.45
C ILE A 439 10.16 24.41 1.53
N LEU A 440 10.91 23.85 2.48
CA LEU A 440 11.60 24.62 3.53
C LEU A 440 12.60 25.62 2.92
N ARG A 441 13.40 25.20 1.93
CA ARG A 441 14.35 26.08 1.23
C ARG A 441 13.66 27.13 0.37
N ASP A 442 12.71 26.74 -0.47
CA ASP A 442 12.14 27.61 -1.49
C ASP A 442 11.12 28.61 -0.92
N LYS A 443 10.25 28.16 0.00
CA LYS A 443 9.11 28.95 0.49
C LYS A 443 9.36 29.61 1.83
N VAL A 444 9.88 28.84 2.78
CA VAL A 444 10.08 29.31 4.16
C VAL A 444 11.40 30.06 4.30
N GLN A 445 12.37 29.80 3.40
CA GLN A 445 13.75 30.28 3.49
C GLN A 445 14.36 29.99 4.87
N ALA A 446 13.94 28.88 5.47
CA ALA A 446 14.47 28.37 6.72
C ALA A 446 15.51 27.30 6.43
N ASP A 447 16.51 27.23 7.31
CA ASP A 447 17.44 26.11 7.29
C ASP A 447 16.72 24.79 7.58
N ILE A 448 17.30 23.71 7.06
CA ILE A 448 16.73 22.38 7.24
C ILE A 448 17.00 21.91 8.66
N PRO A 449 15.99 21.47 9.42
CA PRO A 449 16.19 20.91 10.75
C PRO A 449 17.15 19.71 10.73
N PRO A 450 18.04 19.59 11.73
CA PRO A 450 19.03 18.51 11.78
C PRO A 450 18.39 17.11 11.84
N GLU A 451 17.17 16.99 12.38
CA GLU A 451 16.39 15.75 12.44
C GLU A 451 16.08 15.19 11.05
N ILE A 452 15.65 16.06 10.13
CA ILE A 452 15.32 15.66 8.75
C ILE A 452 16.58 15.20 8.04
N LEU A 453 17.68 15.94 8.18
CA LEU A 453 18.97 15.57 7.60
C LEU A 453 19.51 14.25 8.15
N ASN A 454 19.34 13.99 9.46
CA ASN A 454 19.72 12.73 10.08
C ASN A 454 18.90 11.55 9.52
N ASN A 455 17.57 11.70 9.40
CA ASN A 455 16.69 10.67 8.84
C ASN A 455 16.99 10.41 7.35
N VAL A 456 17.18 11.47 6.56
CA VAL A 456 17.58 11.37 5.15
C VAL A 456 18.93 10.66 5.02
N GLY A 457 19.91 11.01 5.86
CA GLY A 457 21.21 10.34 5.92
C GLY A 457 21.09 8.85 6.27
N ALA A 458 20.25 8.51 7.25
CA ALA A 458 19.98 7.12 7.64
C ALA A 458 19.31 6.32 6.51
N LEU A 459 18.39 6.93 5.76
CA LEU A 459 17.75 6.30 4.60
C LEU A 459 18.74 6.08 3.44
N HIS A 460 19.58 7.07 3.13
CA HIS A 460 20.65 6.91 2.15
C HIS A 460 21.65 5.81 2.55
N TYR A 461 21.97 5.69 3.83
CA TYR A 461 22.80 4.60 4.37
C TYR A 461 22.16 3.23 4.10
N ARG A 462 20.86 3.06 4.37
CA ARG A 462 20.13 1.80 4.11
C ARG A 462 20.07 1.43 2.63
N LEU A 463 20.02 2.42 1.74
CA LEU A 463 20.03 2.21 0.29
C LEU A 463 21.43 1.96 -0.29
N GLY A 464 22.49 2.06 0.52
CA GLY A 464 23.88 1.91 0.07
C GLY A 464 24.47 3.15 -0.58
N ASN A 465 23.77 4.29 -0.55
CA ASN A 465 24.26 5.58 -1.04
C ASN A 465 25.16 6.24 0.01
N LEU A 466 26.32 5.64 0.28
CA LEU A 466 27.16 5.97 1.43
C LEU A 466 27.73 7.40 1.39
N GLU A 467 28.03 7.94 0.21
CA GLU A 467 28.58 9.29 0.06
C GLU A 467 27.56 10.37 0.40
N GLU A 468 26.33 10.26 -0.12
CA GLU A 468 25.23 11.19 0.22
C GLU A 468 24.80 11.03 1.68
N ALA A 469 24.80 9.80 2.21
CA ALA A 469 24.56 9.57 3.63
C ALA A 469 25.58 10.33 4.49
N LYS A 470 26.87 10.28 4.11
CA LYS A 470 27.95 11.00 4.80
C LYS A 470 27.70 12.49 4.84
N LYS A 471 27.42 13.08 3.67
CA LYS A 471 27.21 14.52 3.52
C LYS A 471 26.06 15.01 4.40
N ASN A 472 24.90 14.35 4.31
CA ASN A 472 23.71 14.74 5.08
C ASN A 472 23.93 14.59 6.59
N LEU A 473 24.62 13.53 7.04
CA LEU A 473 24.90 13.32 8.46
C LEU A 473 25.96 14.30 9.00
N GLU A 474 26.98 14.65 8.22
CA GLU A 474 27.96 15.68 8.61
C GLU A 474 27.31 17.07 8.68
N GLU A 475 26.42 17.39 7.73
CA GLU A 475 25.62 18.63 7.74
C GLU A 475 24.71 18.67 8.98
N SER A 476 23.97 17.60 9.26
CA SER A 476 23.13 17.46 10.46
C SER A 476 23.93 17.66 11.76
N LEU A 477 25.12 17.06 11.88
CA LEU A 477 25.97 17.21 13.06
C LEU A 477 26.49 18.64 13.21
N SER A 478 26.90 19.27 12.11
CA SER A 478 27.36 20.67 12.14
C SER A 478 26.24 21.60 12.59
N ARG A 479 25.01 21.37 12.13
CA ARG A 479 23.85 22.20 12.48
C ARG A 479 23.42 21.99 13.91
N SER A 480 23.35 20.74 14.37
CA SER A 480 23.03 20.40 15.76
C SER A 480 23.97 21.09 16.74
N LYS A 481 25.26 21.21 16.41
CA LYS A 481 26.24 21.91 17.25
C LYS A 481 26.03 23.43 17.30
N VAL A 482 25.60 24.04 16.19
CA VAL A 482 25.27 25.47 16.15
C VAL A 482 23.98 25.74 16.94
N GLU A 483 22.97 24.88 16.80
CA GLU A 483 21.67 25.08 17.50
C GLU A 483 21.70 24.66 18.96
N ALA A 484 22.70 23.87 19.38
CA ALA A 484 22.92 23.54 20.78
C ALA A 484 23.14 24.78 21.67
N GLU A 485 23.46 25.94 21.09
CA GLU A 485 23.49 27.21 21.83
C GLU A 485 22.10 27.67 22.32
N GLN A 486 21.02 27.24 21.65
CA GLN A 486 19.64 27.62 21.99
C GLN A 486 19.01 26.63 22.98
N ASP A 487 19.05 25.33 22.66
CA ASP A 487 18.56 24.25 23.52
C ASP A 487 19.60 23.12 23.59
N PRO A 488 20.53 23.18 24.55
CA PRO A 488 21.60 22.18 24.66
C PRO A 488 21.06 20.77 24.82
N GLN A 489 19.98 20.57 25.58
CA GLN A 489 19.48 19.24 25.90
C GLN A 489 18.86 18.58 24.67
N TYR A 490 18.04 19.33 23.93
CA TYR A 490 17.39 18.83 22.73
C TYR A 490 18.40 18.50 21.62
N TYR A 491 19.26 19.45 21.28
CA TYR A 491 20.20 19.27 20.16
C TYR A 491 21.35 18.32 20.46
N ASN A 492 21.77 18.17 21.73
CA ASN A 492 22.74 17.14 22.10
C ASN A 492 22.16 15.73 21.86
N SER A 493 20.87 15.51 22.13
CA SER A 493 20.24 14.20 21.86
C SER A 493 20.24 13.83 20.36
N ILE A 494 20.01 14.83 19.50
CA ILE A 494 20.06 14.69 18.05
C ILE A 494 21.50 14.46 17.59
N ALA A 495 22.46 15.20 18.14
CA ALA A 495 23.89 15.05 17.85
C ALA A 495 24.40 13.65 18.22
N VAL A 496 23.98 13.08 19.36
CA VAL A 496 24.32 11.71 19.76
C VAL A 496 23.79 10.69 18.76
N THR A 497 22.52 10.83 18.35
CA THR A 497 21.94 9.93 17.34
C THR A 497 22.64 10.05 15.98
N THR A 498 22.99 11.27 15.59
CA THR A 498 23.68 11.56 14.32
C THR A 498 25.11 11.03 14.34
N THR A 499 25.83 11.18 15.45
CA THR A 499 27.19 10.61 15.62
C THR A 499 27.17 9.09 15.63
N TYR A 500 26.15 8.46 16.24
CA TYR A 500 25.95 7.01 16.14
C TYR A 500 25.74 6.57 14.69
N ASN A 501 24.88 7.24 13.93
CA ASN A 501 24.65 6.95 12.51
C ASN A 501 25.91 7.16 11.66
N LEU A 502 26.71 8.20 11.96
CA LEU A 502 28.04 8.40 11.33
C LEU A 502 29.01 7.27 11.67
N ALA A 503 29.02 6.76 12.90
CA ALA A 503 29.85 5.63 13.27
C ALA A 503 29.43 4.36 12.50
N ARG A 504 28.12 4.10 12.35
CA ARG A 504 27.58 3.00 11.51
C ARG A 504 27.98 3.15 10.05
N LEU A 505 27.97 4.37 9.53
CA LEU A 505 28.42 4.67 8.17
C LEU A 505 29.93 4.44 7.99
N ASN A 506 30.75 4.88 8.95
CA ASN A 506 32.21 4.65 8.88
C ASN A 506 32.54 3.15 8.97
N GLU A 507 31.75 2.38 9.74
CA GLU A 507 31.85 0.93 9.79
C GLU A 507 31.58 0.29 8.42
N SER A 508 30.54 0.73 7.70
CA SER A 508 30.26 0.22 6.34
C SER A 508 31.26 0.69 5.27
N LEU A 509 31.91 1.84 5.48
CA LEU A 509 33.02 2.34 4.66
C LEU A 509 34.37 1.65 4.95
N CYS A 510 34.40 0.62 5.81
CA CYS A 510 35.60 -0.08 6.27
C CYS A 510 36.61 0.82 7.02
N GLN A 511 36.16 1.95 7.58
CA GLN A 511 36.97 2.87 8.39
C GLN A 511 36.77 2.56 9.87
N PHE A 512 37.17 1.35 10.29
CA PHE A 512 36.90 0.82 11.62
C PHE A 512 37.50 1.67 12.75
N ASP A 513 38.68 2.26 12.56
CA ASP A 513 39.33 3.08 13.59
C ASP A 513 38.54 4.36 13.91
N ARG A 514 37.96 4.98 12.87
CA ARG A 514 37.09 6.16 13.03
C ARG A 514 35.77 5.79 13.66
N ALA A 515 35.17 4.68 13.24
CA ALA A 515 33.93 4.18 13.83
C ALA A 515 34.12 3.86 15.33
N GLU A 516 35.20 3.17 15.68
CA GLU A 516 35.55 2.83 17.05
C GLU A 516 35.75 4.07 17.92
N LYS A 517 36.44 5.10 17.40
CA LYS A 517 36.60 6.37 18.10
C LYS A 517 35.24 7.04 18.35
N LEU A 518 34.38 7.14 17.34
CA LEU A 518 33.06 7.76 17.48
C LEU A 518 32.17 7.03 18.50
N TYR A 519 32.12 5.70 18.47
CA TYR A 519 31.36 4.94 19.48
C TYR A 519 31.93 5.14 20.89
N LYS A 520 33.26 5.16 21.05
CA LYS A 520 33.89 5.42 22.35
C LYS A 520 33.64 6.84 22.84
N ASP A 521 33.60 7.83 21.94
CA ASP A 521 33.29 9.22 22.29
C ASP A 521 31.84 9.34 22.80
N ILE A 522 30.87 8.68 22.15
CA ILE A 522 29.48 8.58 22.66
C ILE A 522 29.45 7.95 24.04
N LEU A 523 30.20 6.86 24.27
CA LEU A 523 30.20 6.17 25.57
C LEU A 523 30.84 6.97 26.70
N LYS A 524 31.73 7.92 26.41
CA LYS A 524 32.30 8.83 27.42
C LYS A 524 31.23 9.77 27.98
N GLU A 525 30.35 10.27 27.10
CA GLU A 525 29.27 11.20 27.45
C GLU A 525 28.02 10.44 27.95
N HIS A 526 27.73 9.29 27.34
CA HIS A 526 26.54 8.47 27.60
C HIS A 526 26.92 6.99 27.83
N PRO A 527 27.40 6.63 29.04
CA PRO A 527 27.77 5.26 29.37
C PRO A 527 26.62 4.25 29.32
N ASN A 528 25.37 4.71 29.32
CA ASN A 528 24.18 3.84 29.31
C ASN A 528 23.72 3.47 27.89
N TYR A 529 24.41 3.93 26.83
CA TYR A 529 24.00 3.72 25.45
C TYR A 529 24.40 2.32 24.94
N VAL A 530 23.49 1.36 25.13
CA VAL A 530 23.73 -0.08 24.90
C VAL A 530 24.19 -0.40 23.47
N ASP A 531 23.58 0.23 22.46
CA ASP A 531 23.87 -0.05 21.05
C ASP A 531 25.34 0.18 20.68
N CYS A 532 26.00 1.16 21.30
CA CYS A 532 27.42 1.43 21.07
C CYS A 532 28.29 0.25 21.52
N TYR A 533 28.01 -0.35 22.70
CA TYR A 533 28.70 -1.55 23.16
C TYR A 533 28.47 -2.74 22.24
N LEU A 534 27.23 -2.92 21.76
CA LEU A 534 26.90 -4.00 20.83
C LEU A 534 27.64 -3.86 19.50
N ARG A 535 27.72 -2.63 18.95
CA ARG A 535 28.48 -2.39 17.71
C ARG A 535 29.98 -2.57 17.90
N LEU A 536 30.55 -2.09 19.01
CA LEU A 536 31.96 -2.35 19.36
C LEU A 536 32.26 -3.86 19.45
N GLY A 537 31.37 -4.62 20.08
CA GLY A 537 31.48 -6.08 20.15
C GLY A 537 31.36 -6.75 18.78
N CYS A 538 30.47 -6.29 17.91
CA CYS A 538 30.35 -6.79 16.54
C CYS A 538 31.62 -6.52 15.72
N MET A 539 32.17 -5.31 15.80
CA MET A 539 33.43 -4.97 15.12
C MET A 539 34.61 -5.83 15.63
N ALA A 540 34.72 -6.05 16.94
CA ALA A 540 35.74 -6.92 17.52
C ALA A 540 35.58 -8.37 17.04
N ARG A 541 34.34 -8.88 16.96
CA ARG A 541 34.03 -10.21 16.42
C ARG A 541 34.48 -10.32 14.97
N ASP A 542 34.17 -9.32 14.15
CA ASP A 542 34.48 -9.33 12.72
C ASP A 542 36.01 -9.21 12.46
N LYS A 543 36.75 -8.58 13.37
CA LYS A 543 38.24 -8.62 13.42
C LYS A 543 38.81 -9.98 13.84
N GLY A 544 37.98 -10.90 14.33
CA GLY A 544 38.39 -12.21 14.87
C GLY A 544 38.76 -12.19 16.36
N GLN A 545 38.60 -11.06 17.05
CA GLN A 545 38.87 -10.90 18.48
C GLN A 545 37.66 -11.36 19.31
N ILE A 546 37.44 -12.68 19.35
CA ILE A 546 36.26 -13.29 19.97
C ILE A 546 36.16 -12.99 21.48
N TYR A 547 37.28 -12.88 22.19
CA TYR A 547 37.29 -12.58 23.63
C TYR A 547 36.85 -11.14 23.93
N GLU A 548 37.45 -10.17 23.24
CA GLU A 548 37.07 -8.75 23.37
C GLU A 548 35.59 -8.55 23.00
N ALA A 549 35.10 -9.20 21.94
CA ALA A 549 33.69 -9.19 21.57
C ALA A 549 32.79 -9.71 22.70
N SER A 550 33.20 -10.81 23.36
CA SER A 550 32.46 -11.36 24.49
C SER A 550 32.36 -10.37 25.64
N ASP A 551 33.43 -9.62 25.91
CA ASP A 551 33.47 -8.71 27.05
C ASP A 551 32.61 -7.48 26.77
N TRP A 552 32.64 -6.93 25.56
CA TRP A 552 31.73 -5.86 25.15
C TRP A 552 30.24 -6.25 25.26
N PHE A 553 29.87 -7.47 24.85
CA PHE A 553 28.49 -7.95 25.03
C PHE A 553 28.12 -8.16 26.51
N LYS A 554 29.07 -8.54 27.37
CA LYS A 554 28.82 -8.61 28.81
C LYS A 554 28.65 -7.23 29.42
N GLU A 555 29.41 -6.22 29.00
CA GLU A 555 29.22 -4.83 29.46
C GLU A 555 27.83 -4.31 29.10
N ALA A 556 27.37 -4.57 27.86
CA ALA A 556 25.99 -4.27 27.46
C ALA A 556 24.94 -4.92 28.40
N LEU A 557 25.17 -6.17 28.80
CA LEU A 557 24.31 -6.90 29.73
C LEU A 557 24.42 -6.42 31.18
N ARG A 558 25.52 -5.77 31.59
CA ARG A 558 25.61 -5.14 32.92
C ARG A 558 24.69 -3.94 33.03
N ILE A 559 24.52 -3.19 31.94
CA ILE A 559 23.60 -2.05 31.86
C ILE A 559 22.16 -2.55 31.75
N ASN A 560 21.90 -3.45 30.79
CA ASN A 560 20.58 -4.05 30.59
C ASN A 560 20.68 -5.58 30.54
N ASN A 561 20.43 -6.23 31.68
CA ASN A 561 20.54 -7.68 31.84
C ASN A 561 19.53 -8.47 31.00
N GLU A 562 18.44 -7.86 30.54
CA GLU A 562 17.39 -8.53 29.76
C GLU A 562 17.42 -8.15 28.28
N HIS A 563 18.46 -7.44 27.80
CA HIS A 563 18.54 -7.00 26.41
C HIS A 563 18.60 -8.20 25.43
N PRO A 564 17.59 -8.40 24.56
CA PRO A 564 17.50 -9.58 23.69
C PRO A 564 18.67 -9.69 22.70
N ASP A 565 19.06 -8.57 22.08
CA ASP A 565 20.14 -8.57 21.09
C ASP A 565 21.50 -8.90 21.69
N ALA A 566 21.77 -8.46 22.93
CA ALA A 566 23.02 -8.74 23.61
C ALA A 566 23.17 -10.24 23.91
N TRP A 567 22.10 -10.87 24.42
CA TRP A 567 22.06 -12.32 24.62
C TRP A 567 22.16 -13.10 23.32
N SER A 568 21.49 -12.65 22.27
CA SER A 568 21.52 -13.27 20.95
C SER A 568 22.91 -13.19 20.30
N LEU A 569 23.58 -12.04 20.39
CA LEU A 569 24.94 -11.83 19.92
C LEU A 569 25.96 -12.69 20.70
N LEU A 570 25.78 -12.81 22.01
CA LEU A 570 26.59 -13.73 22.84
C LEU A 570 26.33 -15.19 22.48
N GLY A 571 25.07 -15.56 22.19
CA GLY A 571 24.70 -16.88 21.67
C GLY A 571 25.44 -17.19 20.37
N ASN A 572 25.39 -16.28 19.39
CA ASN A 572 26.10 -16.39 18.12
C ASN A 572 27.61 -16.54 18.30
N LEU A 573 28.19 -15.86 19.28
CA LEU A 573 29.62 -15.97 19.60
C LEU A 573 29.99 -17.38 20.08
N HIS A 574 29.15 -17.99 20.93
CA HIS A 574 29.32 -19.39 21.33
C HIS A 574 29.14 -20.36 20.15
N LEU A 575 28.20 -20.09 19.23
CA LEU A 575 28.05 -20.89 18.01
C LEU A 575 29.28 -20.80 17.12
N ALA A 576 29.92 -19.62 17.00
CA ALA A 576 31.16 -19.45 16.25
C ALA A 576 32.33 -20.25 16.85
N LYS A 577 32.34 -20.45 18.17
CA LYS A 577 33.29 -21.33 18.88
C LYS A 577 32.94 -22.83 18.81
N MET A 578 31.83 -23.20 18.16
CA MET A 578 31.26 -24.55 18.17
C MET A 578 30.79 -25.04 19.56
N GLU A 579 30.49 -24.11 20.48
CA GLU A 579 29.96 -24.38 21.82
C GLU A 579 28.42 -24.36 21.82
N TRP A 580 27.80 -25.44 21.31
CA TRP A 580 26.35 -25.51 21.08
C TRP A 580 25.50 -25.39 22.36
N GLY A 581 25.91 -26.05 23.45
CA GLY A 581 25.15 -26.06 24.70
C GLY A 581 25.03 -24.68 25.36
N PRO A 582 26.15 -23.97 25.61
CA PRO A 582 26.12 -22.60 26.10
C PRO A 582 25.33 -21.66 25.17
N GLY A 583 25.53 -21.76 23.86
CA GLY A 583 24.80 -20.96 22.87
C GLY A 583 23.29 -21.18 22.95
N GLN A 584 22.84 -22.43 23.00
CA GLN A 584 21.43 -22.81 23.15
C GLN A 584 20.80 -22.15 24.39
N LYS A 585 21.45 -22.26 25.55
CA LYS A 585 20.95 -21.67 26.80
C LYS A 585 20.78 -20.15 26.72
N LYS A 586 21.61 -19.45 25.93
CA LYS A 586 21.49 -17.99 25.76
C LYS A 586 20.23 -17.64 24.96
N PHE A 587 19.94 -18.34 23.87
CA PHE A 587 18.71 -18.12 23.09
C PHE A 587 17.45 -18.53 23.86
N GLU A 588 17.49 -19.63 24.62
CA GLU A 588 16.37 -20.05 25.47
C GLU A 588 16.05 -19.01 26.55
N ARG A 589 17.08 -18.33 27.09
CA ARG A 589 16.86 -17.25 28.06
C ARG A 589 16.11 -16.07 27.44
N VAL A 590 16.40 -15.69 26.20
CA VAL A 590 15.63 -14.65 25.49
C VAL A 590 14.16 -15.05 25.34
N LEU A 591 13.88 -16.32 25.03
CA LEU A 591 12.52 -16.84 24.86
C LEU A 591 11.77 -17.06 26.18
N SER A 592 12.49 -17.12 27.31
CA SER A 592 11.88 -17.30 28.63
C SER A 592 11.17 -16.05 29.17
N SER A 593 11.47 -14.87 28.62
CA SER A 593 10.77 -13.64 28.99
C SER A 593 9.42 -13.52 28.27
N SER A 594 8.38 -13.09 29.00
CA SER A 594 7.01 -13.01 28.48
C SER A 594 6.88 -12.06 27.28
N SER A 595 7.65 -10.98 27.24
CA SER A 595 7.61 -9.97 26.17
C SER A 595 8.30 -10.45 24.88
N THR A 596 9.26 -11.37 24.97
CA THR A 596 10.11 -11.82 23.85
C THR A 596 9.94 -13.29 23.51
N SER A 597 8.93 -13.96 24.08
CA SER A 597 8.63 -15.37 23.82
C SER A 597 8.36 -15.69 22.35
N THR A 598 7.96 -14.69 21.55
CA THR A 598 7.68 -14.79 20.12
C THR A 598 8.80 -14.23 19.24
N ASP A 599 9.97 -13.91 19.80
CA ASP A 599 11.10 -13.38 19.05
C ASP A 599 11.53 -14.35 17.93
N ALA A 600 11.38 -13.89 16.69
CA ALA A 600 11.65 -14.69 15.51
C ALA A 600 13.14 -15.03 15.41
N TYR A 601 14.03 -14.11 15.78
CA TYR A 601 15.47 -14.31 15.65
C TYR A 601 15.95 -15.45 16.53
N SER A 602 15.60 -15.41 17.83
CA SER A 602 15.99 -16.44 18.79
C SER A 602 15.41 -17.81 18.47
N LEU A 603 14.16 -17.88 17.98
CA LEU A 603 13.55 -19.14 17.53
C LEU A 603 14.25 -19.72 16.30
N ILE A 604 14.61 -18.89 15.32
CA ILE A 604 15.39 -19.33 14.15
C ILE A 604 16.79 -19.77 14.57
N ALA A 605 17.47 -19.01 15.42
CA ALA A 605 18.79 -19.35 15.93
C ALA A 605 18.76 -20.69 16.66
N LEU A 606 17.78 -20.92 17.53
CA LEU A 606 17.59 -22.20 18.21
C LEU A 606 17.31 -23.34 17.21
N GLY A 607 16.49 -23.10 16.18
CA GLY A 607 16.28 -24.03 15.07
C GLY A 607 17.58 -24.37 14.32
N ASN A 608 18.44 -23.37 14.09
CA ASN A 608 19.74 -23.53 13.44
C ASN A 608 20.71 -24.34 14.32
N VAL A 609 20.71 -24.15 15.64
CA VAL A 609 21.47 -24.98 16.58
C VAL A 609 21.05 -26.44 16.45
N TRP A 610 19.75 -26.73 16.48
CA TRP A 610 19.26 -28.10 16.28
C TRP A 610 19.64 -28.66 14.92
N LEU A 611 19.60 -27.85 13.86
CA LEU A 611 20.00 -28.27 12.52
C LEU A 611 21.50 -28.61 12.46
N GLN A 612 22.36 -27.80 13.07
CA GLN A 612 23.81 -28.06 13.12
C GLN A 612 24.14 -29.33 13.90
N THR A 613 23.39 -29.66 14.95
CA THR A 613 23.57 -30.94 15.66
C THR A 613 23.26 -32.18 14.80
N LEU A 614 22.46 -32.05 13.73
CA LEU A 614 22.17 -33.15 12.81
C LEU A 614 23.38 -33.56 11.96
N HIS A 615 24.34 -32.65 11.75
CA HIS A 615 25.54 -32.95 10.96
C HIS A 615 26.56 -33.79 11.74
N GLN A 616 26.40 -33.96 13.06
CA GLN A 616 27.22 -34.89 13.82
C GLN A 616 26.71 -36.32 13.63
N PRO A 617 27.54 -37.26 13.16
CA PRO A 617 27.11 -38.63 12.92
C PRO A 617 26.84 -39.33 14.26
N THR A 618 25.60 -39.29 14.72
CA THR A 618 25.15 -40.10 15.84
C THR A 618 24.65 -41.45 15.31
N ARG A 619 25.00 -42.56 15.97
CA ARG A 619 24.50 -43.90 15.57
C ARG A 619 22.97 -44.02 15.69
N ASP A 620 22.32 -43.12 16.43
CA ASP A 620 20.90 -43.19 16.80
C ASP A 620 19.98 -42.38 15.88
N LYS A 621 19.41 -43.05 14.87
CA LYS A 621 18.43 -42.46 13.94
C LYS A 621 17.19 -41.84 14.61
N GLU A 622 16.80 -42.33 15.79
CA GLU A 622 15.67 -41.75 16.55
C GLU A 622 16.01 -40.40 17.19
N ARG A 623 17.26 -40.18 17.55
CA ARG A 623 17.73 -38.91 18.09
C ARG A 623 17.75 -37.84 17.00
N GLU A 624 18.21 -38.21 15.80
CA GLU A 624 18.16 -37.35 14.61
C GLU A 624 16.73 -36.93 14.26
N LYS A 625 15.77 -37.87 14.25
CA LYS A 625 14.35 -37.55 14.03
C LYS A 625 13.81 -36.57 15.07
N ARG A 626 14.11 -36.79 16.35
CA ARG A 626 13.71 -35.86 17.43
C ARG A 626 14.29 -34.47 17.24
N HIS A 627 15.56 -34.36 16.83
CA HIS A 627 16.19 -33.07 16.54
C HIS A 627 15.59 -32.37 15.32
N GLN A 628 15.26 -33.12 14.26
CA GLN A 628 14.55 -32.60 13.08
C GLN A 628 13.17 -32.04 13.43
N ASP A 629 12.40 -32.78 14.25
CA ASP A 629 11.04 -32.37 14.61
C ASP A 629 11.06 -31.16 15.56
N ARG A 630 12.05 -31.07 16.46
CA ARG A 630 12.28 -29.85 17.27
C ARG A 630 12.64 -28.65 16.40
N ALA A 631 13.56 -28.79 15.45
CA ALA A 631 13.91 -27.71 14.53
C ALA A 631 12.69 -27.24 13.71
N LEU A 632 11.91 -28.19 13.17
CA LEU A 632 10.68 -27.88 12.44
C LEU A 632 9.63 -27.20 13.31
N ALA A 633 9.49 -27.58 14.58
CA ALA A 633 8.56 -26.93 15.50
C ALA A 633 8.90 -25.45 15.68
N MET A 634 10.18 -25.12 15.89
CA MET A 634 10.65 -23.74 16.03
C MET A 634 10.37 -22.93 14.75
N TYR A 635 10.77 -23.43 13.57
CA TYR A 635 10.53 -22.70 12.32
C TYR A 635 9.03 -22.55 11.99
N LYS A 636 8.21 -23.57 12.28
CA LYS A 636 6.75 -23.48 12.07
C LYS A 636 6.10 -22.46 13.01
N GLN A 637 6.60 -22.33 14.23
CA GLN A 637 6.12 -21.31 15.17
C GLN A 637 6.41 -19.90 14.61
N VAL A 638 7.61 -19.68 14.06
CA VAL A 638 7.96 -18.40 13.43
C VAL A 638 7.05 -18.10 12.23
N LEU A 639 6.82 -19.07 11.33
CA LEU A 639 5.95 -18.86 10.17
C LEU A 639 4.47 -18.67 10.51
N ARG A 640 4.00 -19.15 11.66
CA ARG A 640 2.64 -18.84 12.15
C ARG A 640 2.51 -17.37 12.55
N ASN A 641 3.57 -16.80 13.14
CA ASN A 641 3.60 -15.42 13.59
C ASN A 641 3.90 -14.47 12.41
N ASP A 642 4.89 -14.81 11.59
CA ASP A 642 5.29 -14.07 10.39
C ASP A 642 5.39 -15.01 9.18
N PRO A 643 4.32 -15.06 8.35
CA PRO A 643 4.31 -15.87 7.14
C PRO A 643 5.33 -15.44 6.07
N ARG A 644 5.87 -14.22 6.16
CA ARG A 644 6.84 -13.67 5.19
C ARG A 644 8.29 -13.95 5.59
N ASN A 645 8.53 -14.64 6.71
CA ASN A 645 9.88 -14.87 7.20
C ASN A 645 10.66 -15.87 6.33
N ILE A 646 11.63 -15.33 5.59
CA ILE A 646 12.46 -16.03 4.62
C ILE A 646 13.42 -17.03 5.28
N TRP A 647 13.94 -16.68 6.47
CA TRP A 647 14.93 -17.50 7.19
C TRP A 647 14.30 -18.77 7.77
N ALA A 648 13.09 -18.66 8.34
CA ALA A 648 12.35 -19.82 8.82
C ALA A 648 12.01 -20.79 7.66
N ALA A 649 11.61 -20.26 6.50
CA ALA A 649 11.38 -21.07 5.31
C ALA A 649 12.66 -21.76 4.81
N ASN A 650 13.79 -21.05 4.79
CA ASN A 650 15.10 -21.64 4.45
C ASN A 650 15.49 -22.78 5.41
N GLY A 651 15.27 -22.59 6.72
CA GLY A 651 15.49 -23.62 7.73
C GLY A 651 14.62 -24.86 7.53
N ILE A 652 13.33 -24.68 7.21
CA ILE A 652 12.42 -25.79 6.88
C ILE A 652 12.89 -26.53 5.62
N GLY A 653 13.28 -25.80 4.57
CA GLY A 653 13.83 -26.40 3.35
C GLY A 653 15.05 -27.29 3.64
N ALA A 654 15.94 -26.84 4.53
CA ALA A 654 17.12 -27.61 4.92
C ALA A 654 16.76 -28.87 5.74
N VAL A 655 15.79 -28.79 6.67
CA VAL A 655 15.32 -30.00 7.38
C VAL A 655 14.61 -30.98 6.44
N LEU A 656 13.82 -30.51 5.49
CA LEU A 656 13.17 -31.36 4.48
C LEU A 656 14.19 -32.03 3.55
N ALA A 657 15.25 -31.32 3.18
CA ALA A 657 16.37 -31.89 2.43
C ALA A 657 17.01 -33.04 3.22
N HIS A 658 17.24 -32.86 4.52
CA HIS A 658 17.77 -33.91 5.40
C HIS A 658 16.81 -35.10 5.61
N LYS A 659 15.48 -34.87 5.52
CA LYS A 659 14.47 -35.94 5.51
C LYS A 659 14.42 -36.72 4.18
N GLY A 660 15.09 -36.22 3.13
CA GLY A 660 15.06 -36.80 1.78
C GLY A 660 13.93 -36.30 0.89
N CYS A 661 13.15 -35.31 1.33
CA CYS A 661 12.08 -34.67 0.55
C CYS A 661 12.66 -33.62 -0.42
N VAL A 662 13.48 -34.08 -1.37
CA VAL A 662 14.30 -33.21 -2.24
C VAL A 662 13.45 -32.28 -3.13
N ASN A 663 12.28 -32.72 -3.59
CA ASN A 663 11.41 -31.92 -4.46
C ASN A 663 10.73 -30.77 -3.69
N GLU A 664 10.19 -31.05 -2.51
CA GLU A 664 9.56 -30.03 -1.65
C GLU A 664 10.60 -29.00 -1.18
N ALA A 665 11.80 -29.47 -0.78
CA ALA A 665 12.89 -28.59 -0.40
C ALA A 665 13.30 -27.64 -1.54
N ARG A 666 13.36 -28.14 -2.79
CA ARG A 666 13.63 -27.31 -3.97
C ARG A 666 12.61 -26.18 -4.12
N ASP A 667 11.33 -26.51 -3.99
CA ASP A 667 10.25 -25.55 -4.22
C ASP A 667 10.26 -24.45 -3.15
N ILE A 668 10.55 -24.81 -1.89
CA ILE A 668 10.77 -23.83 -0.82
C ILE A 668 11.99 -22.96 -1.11
N PHE A 669 13.15 -23.53 -1.43
CA PHE A 669 14.34 -22.72 -1.74
C PHE A 669 14.15 -21.84 -2.97
N ALA A 670 13.35 -22.27 -3.95
CA ALA A 670 12.98 -21.45 -5.10
C ALA A 670 12.15 -20.23 -4.67
N GLN A 671 11.13 -20.41 -3.83
CA GLN A 671 10.31 -19.31 -3.28
C GLN A 671 11.17 -18.33 -2.47
N VAL A 672 12.06 -18.85 -1.62
CA VAL A 672 12.99 -18.04 -0.81
C VAL A 672 13.95 -17.24 -1.71
N ARG A 673 14.46 -17.85 -2.79
CA ARG A 673 15.32 -17.18 -3.79
C ARG A 673 14.58 -16.11 -4.59
N GLU A 674 13.33 -16.37 -4.95
CA GLU A 674 12.47 -15.42 -5.66
C GLU A 674 12.12 -14.21 -4.78
N ALA A 675 11.90 -14.44 -3.48
CA ALA A 675 11.69 -13.35 -2.52
C ALA A 675 12.96 -12.50 -2.34
N THR A 676 14.11 -13.14 -2.10
CA THR A 676 15.40 -12.45 -1.95
C THR A 676 16.55 -13.30 -2.46
N ALA A 677 17.34 -12.77 -3.39
CA ALA A 677 18.53 -13.42 -3.92
C ALA A 677 19.84 -12.93 -3.26
N GLU A 678 19.74 -12.23 -2.14
CA GLU A 678 20.80 -11.39 -1.55
C GLU A 678 21.65 -12.05 -0.47
N PHE A 679 21.41 -13.32 -0.14
CA PHE A 679 22.26 -14.05 0.79
C PHE A 679 22.77 -15.36 0.20
N CYS A 680 23.95 -15.78 0.63
CA CYS A 680 24.71 -16.88 0.03
C CYS A 680 24.01 -18.24 0.19
N ASP A 681 23.46 -18.51 1.36
CA ASP A 681 23.00 -19.85 1.75
C ASP A 681 21.95 -20.42 0.83
N VAL A 682 21.02 -19.61 0.32
CA VAL A 682 19.98 -20.07 -0.62
C VAL A 682 20.57 -20.57 -1.93
N TRP A 683 21.62 -19.90 -2.44
CA TRP A 683 22.29 -20.34 -3.66
C TRP A 683 23.01 -21.68 -3.45
N LEU A 684 23.60 -21.88 -2.27
CA LEU A 684 24.26 -23.12 -1.91
C LEU A 684 23.24 -24.25 -1.68
N ASN A 685 22.19 -23.99 -0.91
CA ASN A 685 21.14 -24.95 -0.59
C ASN A 685 20.43 -25.45 -1.85
N ILE A 686 20.03 -24.55 -2.76
CA ILE A 686 19.41 -24.96 -4.02
C ILE A 686 20.39 -25.71 -4.93
N ALA A 687 21.68 -25.35 -4.90
CA ALA A 687 22.71 -26.05 -5.66
C ALA A 687 22.95 -27.47 -5.13
N HIS A 688 22.97 -27.68 -3.81
CA HIS A 688 23.03 -29.00 -3.19
C HIS A 688 21.87 -29.89 -3.65
N ILE A 689 20.66 -29.34 -3.68
CA ILE A 689 19.47 -30.04 -4.17
C ILE A 689 19.60 -30.42 -5.66
N TYR A 690 20.10 -29.52 -6.52
CA TYR A 690 20.32 -29.84 -7.93
C TYR A 690 21.41 -30.91 -8.14
N VAL A 691 22.47 -30.92 -7.32
CA VAL A 691 23.47 -31.99 -7.35
C VAL A 691 22.84 -33.34 -7.01
N GLU A 692 21.94 -33.37 -6.02
CA GLU A 692 21.26 -34.60 -5.60
C GLU A 692 20.25 -35.10 -6.65
N GLN A 693 19.59 -34.17 -7.36
CA GLN A 693 18.73 -34.47 -8.51
C GLN A 693 19.50 -34.82 -9.79
N LYS A 694 20.84 -34.88 -9.75
CA LYS A 694 21.74 -35.10 -10.90
C LYS A 694 21.65 -34.02 -11.99
N GLN A 695 21.07 -32.85 -11.67
CA GLN A 695 20.99 -31.69 -12.55
C GLN A 695 22.26 -30.84 -12.43
N TYR A 696 23.40 -31.40 -12.84
CA TYR A 696 24.70 -30.78 -12.56
C TYR A 696 24.91 -29.44 -13.28
N VAL A 697 24.35 -29.25 -14.47
CA VAL A 697 24.49 -27.99 -15.22
C VAL A 697 23.88 -26.82 -14.44
N SER A 698 22.67 -27.00 -13.92
CA SER A 698 22.00 -26.01 -13.07
C SER A 698 22.75 -25.78 -11.76
N ALA A 699 23.23 -26.85 -11.11
CA ALA A 699 24.02 -26.74 -9.89
C ALA A 699 25.30 -25.91 -10.07
N ILE A 700 26.06 -26.18 -11.14
CA ILE A 700 27.29 -25.46 -11.47
C ILE A 700 27.01 -23.96 -11.64
N GLN A 701 25.95 -23.61 -12.38
CA GLN A 701 25.57 -22.20 -12.56
C GLN A 701 25.22 -21.52 -11.24
N MET A 702 24.52 -22.21 -10.32
CA MET A 702 24.17 -21.65 -9.01
C MET A 702 25.42 -21.39 -8.15
N TYR A 703 26.37 -22.33 -8.09
CA TYR A 703 27.64 -22.13 -7.38
C TYR A 703 28.50 -21.01 -8.00
N GLU A 704 28.58 -20.93 -9.33
CA GLU A 704 29.33 -19.87 -10.01
C GLU A 704 28.72 -18.48 -9.80
N ASN A 705 27.39 -18.38 -9.83
CA ASN A 705 26.68 -17.14 -9.53
C ASN A 705 26.85 -16.73 -8.06
N CYS A 706 26.82 -17.70 -7.14
CA CYS A 706 27.10 -17.49 -5.72
C CYS A 706 28.51 -16.91 -5.52
N LEU A 707 29.53 -17.54 -6.12
CA LEU A 707 30.91 -17.05 -6.09
C LEU A 707 31.01 -15.62 -6.65
N ARG A 708 30.44 -15.38 -7.83
CA ARG A 708 30.50 -14.05 -8.47
C ARG A 708 29.82 -12.95 -7.64
N LYS A 709 28.70 -13.27 -6.98
CA LYS A 709 27.88 -12.29 -6.27
C LYS A 709 28.42 -11.94 -4.89
N PHE A 710 28.83 -12.94 -4.11
CA PHE A 710 29.16 -12.75 -2.68
C PHE A 710 30.66 -12.75 -2.41
N TYR A 711 31.43 -13.48 -3.21
CA TYR A 711 32.84 -13.73 -2.93
C TYR A 711 33.71 -13.10 -4.01
N LYS A 712 34.27 -11.91 -3.73
CA LYS A 712 35.28 -11.29 -4.60
C LYS A 712 36.55 -12.14 -4.73
N HIS A 713 36.82 -12.99 -3.73
CA HIS A 713 37.94 -13.95 -3.69
C HIS A 713 37.45 -15.40 -3.71
N HIS A 714 38.39 -16.32 -3.94
CA HIS A 714 38.15 -17.76 -4.08
C HIS A 714 37.79 -18.42 -2.73
N HIS A 715 36.51 -18.46 -2.35
CA HIS A 715 36.06 -19.15 -1.14
C HIS A 715 36.29 -20.67 -1.26
N VAL A 716 37.06 -21.27 -0.35
CA VAL A 716 37.53 -22.66 -0.45
C VAL A 716 36.36 -23.64 -0.45
N GLU A 717 35.41 -23.50 0.47
CA GLU A 717 34.29 -24.44 0.63
C GLU A 717 33.37 -24.50 -0.61
N VAL A 718 32.94 -23.34 -1.12
CA VAL A 718 32.10 -23.26 -2.33
C VAL A 718 32.85 -23.80 -3.55
N LEU A 719 34.16 -23.59 -3.64
CA LEU A 719 34.99 -24.18 -4.71
C LEU A 719 35.08 -25.70 -4.59
N GLN A 720 35.11 -26.26 -3.38
CA GLN A 720 35.04 -27.70 -3.17
C GLN A 720 33.67 -28.26 -3.61
N TYR A 721 32.55 -27.60 -3.27
CA TYR A 721 31.22 -28.00 -3.73
C TYR A 721 31.08 -27.91 -5.26
N LEU A 722 31.61 -26.84 -5.88
CA LEU A 722 31.64 -26.68 -7.32
C LEU A 722 32.50 -27.76 -8.00
N ALA A 723 33.67 -28.07 -7.45
CA ALA A 723 34.52 -29.14 -7.95
C ALA A 723 33.84 -30.52 -7.84
N ARG A 724 33.12 -30.79 -6.75
CA ARG A 724 32.31 -32.00 -6.58
C ARG A 724 31.21 -32.09 -7.63
N ALA A 725 30.55 -30.98 -7.94
CA ALA A 725 29.54 -30.92 -9.00
C ALA A 725 30.15 -31.19 -10.38
N TYR A 726 31.29 -30.58 -10.70
CA TYR A 726 32.04 -30.85 -11.94
C TYR A 726 32.49 -32.32 -12.05
N PHE A 727 32.99 -32.90 -10.96
CA PHE A 727 33.39 -34.31 -10.90
C PHE A 727 32.21 -35.25 -11.16
N LYS A 728 31.06 -35.03 -10.51
CA LYS A 728 29.84 -35.81 -10.75
C LYS A 728 29.29 -35.63 -12.17
N ALA A 729 29.50 -34.46 -12.79
CA ALA A 729 29.12 -34.19 -14.18
C ALA A 729 30.06 -34.83 -15.22
N GLY A 730 31.19 -35.43 -14.81
CA GLY A 730 32.21 -35.97 -15.71
C GLY A 730 33.16 -34.92 -16.30
N LYS A 731 33.06 -33.65 -15.87
CA LYS A 731 33.91 -32.53 -16.29
C LYS A 731 35.18 -32.47 -15.43
N LEU A 732 36.06 -33.46 -15.61
CA LEU A 732 37.23 -33.67 -14.74
C LEU A 732 38.31 -32.59 -14.88
N LYS A 733 38.48 -32.01 -16.08
CA LYS A 733 39.47 -30.94 -16.32
C LYS A 733 39.10 -29.66 -15.55
N GLU A 734 37.83 -29.29 -15.61
CA GLU A 734 37.26 -28.14 -14.91
C GLU A 734 37.26 -28.36 -13.39
N ALA A 735 36.95 -29.58 -12.93
CA ALA A 735 37.06 -29.95 -11.52
C ALA A 735 38.49 -29.76 -11.00
N LYS A 736 39.50 -30.25 -11.74
CA LYS A 736 40.92 -30.06 -11.42
C LYS A 736 41.28 -28.58 -11.33
N MET A 737 40.91 -27.78 -12.33
CA MET A 737 41.20 -26.34 -12.33
C MET A 737 40.57 -25.63 -11.12
N THR A 738 39.35 -26.00 -10.75
CA THR A 738 38.62 -25.42 -9.62
C THR A 738 39.28 -25.76 -8.28
N LEU A 739 39.69 -27.02 -8.08
CA LEU A 739 40.41 -27.43 -6.86
C LEU A 739 41.80 -26.80 -6.77
N LEU A 740 42.50 -26.64 -7.90
CA LEU A 740 43.78 -25.92 -7.92
C LEU A 740 43.61 -24.43 -7.56
N LYS A 741 42.50 -23.80 -7.93
CA LYS A 741 42.16 -22.44 -7.46
C LYS A 741 41.95 -22.41 -5.96
N ALA A 742 41.21 -23.38 -5.40
CA ALA A 742 41.03 -23.50 -3.95
C ALA A 742 42.37 -23.72 -3.23
N ARG A 743 43.31 -24.48 -3.84
CA ARG A 743 44.61 -24.80 -3.23
C ARG A 743 45.50 -23.58 -3.09
N ARG A 744 45.35 -22.59 -3.96
CA ARG A 744 46.08 -21.31 -3.84
C ARG A 744 45.70 -20.55 -2.57
N VAL A 745 44.48 -20.73 -2.08
CA VAL A 745 43.97 -20.06 -0.88
C VAL A 745 44.30 -20.87 0.37
N ALA A 746 44.06 -22.19 0.35
CA ALA A 746 44.34 -23.08 1.46
C ALA A 746 45.21 -24.27 1.00
N PRO A 747 46.54 -24.11 0.94
CA PRO A 747 47.44 -25.15 0.41
C PRO A 747 47.63 -26.34 1.37
N GLN A 748 47.33 -26.17 2.65
CA GLN A 748 47.51 -27.17 3.70
C GLN A 748 46.25 -28.00 4.00
N ASP A 749 45.11 -27.67 3.39
CA ASP A 749 43.86 -28.40 3.63
C ASP A 749 43.95 -29.84 3.09
N THR A 750 43.87 -30.81 4.00
CA THR A 750 43.98 -32.25 3.69
C THR A 750 42.83 -32.75 2.83
N VAL A 751 41.61 -32.25 3.05
CA VAL A 751 40.41 -32.62 2.27
C VAL A 751 40.58 -32.17 0.83
N LEU A 752 41.15 -30.98 0.64
CA LEU A 752 41.41 -30.45 -0.69
C LEU A 752 42.49 -31.24 -1.43
N LEU A 753 43.58 -31.60 -0.76
CA LEU A 753 44.64 -32.44 -1.33
C LEU A 753 44.10 -33.82 -1.74
N TYR A 754 43.29 -34.44 -0.89
CA TYR A 754 42.61 -35.70 -1.19
C TYR A 754 41.70 -35.59 -2.42
N ASN A 755 40.87 -34.54 -2.49
CA ASN A 755 39.98 -34.31 -3.62
C ASN A 755 40.75 -34.08 -4.94
N ILE A 756 41.89 -33.38 -4.89
CA ILE A 756 42.76 -33.19 -6.06
C ILE A 756 43.32 -34.54 -6.52
N ALA A 757 43.84 -35.34 -5.59
CA ALA A 757 44.35 -36.69 -5.88
C ALA A 757 43.29 -37.57 -6.55
N LEU A 758 42.06 -37.58 -6.01
CA LEU A 758 40.95 -38.34 -6.55
C LEU A 758 40.56 -37.92 -7.99
N VAL A 759 40.54 -36.61 -8.26
CA VAL A 759 40.25 -36.09 -9.61
C VAL A 759 41.36 -36.47 -10.59
N LEU A 760 42.63 -36.32 -10.18
CA LEU A 760 43.79 -36.69 -11.00
C LEU A 760 43.80 -38.18 -11.34
N GLN A 761 43.51 -39.05 -10.37
CA GLN A 761 43.43 -40.50 -10.58
C GLN A 761 42.37 -40.85 -11.63
N ARG A 762 41.16 -40.27 -11.51
CA ARG A 762 40.06 -40.56 -12.44
C ARG A 762 40.33 -40.02 -13.84
N LEU A 763 40.96 -38.85 -13.93
CA LEU A 763 41.38 -38.23 -15.20
C LEU A 763 42.46 -39.07 -15.89
N ALA A 764 43.48 -39.52 -15.16
CA ALA A 764 44.52 -40.37 -15.71
C ALA A 764 43.97 -41.73 -16.15
N THR A 765 43.08 -42.34 -15.37
CA THR A 765 42.41 -43.61 -15.75
C THR A 765 41.62 -43.46 -17.05
N GLN A 766 40.93 -42.33 -17.24
CA GLN A 766 40.18 -42.05 -18.47
C GLN A 766 41.11 -41.89 -19.68
N ILE A 767 42.23 -41.17 -19.52
CA ILE A 767 43.21 -40.95 -20.60
C ILE A 767 43.92 -42.26 -20.98
N LEU A 768 44.32 -43.06 -19.99
CA LEU A 768 45.03 -44.33 -20.23
C LEU A 768 44.16 -45.37 -20.92
N LYS A 769 42.85 -45.38 -20.64
CA LYS A 769 41.88 -46.27 -21.30
C LYS A 769 41.52 -45.83 -22.72
N ASP A 770 41.64 -44.54 -23.05
CA ASP A 770 41.26 -44.03 -24.38
C ASP A 770 42.33 -44.37 -25.44
N GLU A 771 41.92 -45.05 -26.51
CA GLU A 771 42.79 -45.49 -27.60
C GLU A 771 43.23 -44.34 -28.52
N LYS A 772 42.50 -43.21 -28.49
CA LYS A 772 42.77 -42.05 -29.36
C LYS A 772 43.65 -40.97 -28.70
N SER A 773 44.20 -41.27 -27.52
CA SER A 773 44.97 -40.30 -26.74
C SER A 773 46.37 -40.08 -27.34
N THR A 774 46.80 -38.81 -27.39
CA THR A 774 48.13 -38.44 -27.92
C THR A 774 49.25 -38.80 -26.94
N LEU A 775 50.45 -39.11 -27.46
CA LEU A 775 51.61 -39.46 -26.62
C LEU A 775 51.89 -38.42 -25.52
N GLU A 776 51.80 -37.13 -25.84
CA GLU A 776 52.02 -36.04 -24.89
C GLU A 776 51.00 -36.06 -23.73
N THR A 777 49.72 -36.30 -24.04
CA THR A 777 48.66 -36.41 -23.02
C THR A 777 48.82 -37.65 -22.13
N VAL A 778 49.33 -38.76 -22.69
CA VAL A 778 49.60 -39.98 -21.91
C VAL A 778 50.79 -39.77 -20.97
N LEU A 779 51.88 -39.14 -21.44
CA LEU A 779 53.04 -38.82 -20.60
C LEU A 779 52.69 -37.84 -19.47
N GLN A 780 51.87 -36.83 -19.77
CA GLN A 780 51.38 -35.89 -18.77
C GLN A 780 50.51 -36.59 -17.71
N ALA A 781 49.63 -37.51 -18.12
CA ALA A 781 48.80 -38.28 -17.20
C ALA A 781 49.64 -39.16 -16.25
N VAL A 782 50.74 -39.75 -16.73
CA VAL A 782 51.67 -40.53 -15.90
C VAL A 782 52.45 -39.64 -14.94
N HIS A 783 52.92 -38.48 -15.39
CA HIS A 783 53.59 -37.51 -14.52
C HIS A 783 52.66 -37.00 -13.41
N GLU A 784 51.40 -36.73 -13.74
CA GLU A 784 50.37 -36.33 -12.77
C GLU A 784 50.04 -37.47 -11.80
N LEU A 785 50.13 -38.74 -12.21
CA LEU A 785 49.97 -39.91 -11.33
C LEU A 785 51.12 -40.02 -10.32
N ASN A 786 52.37 -39.76 -10.75
CA ASN A 786 53.55 -39.77 -9.87
C ASN A 786 53.52 -38.66 -8.82
N PHE A 787 52.84 -37.55 -9.09
CA PHE A 787 52.65 -36.49 -8.09
C PHE A 787 51.69 -36.91 -6.96
N VAL A 788 50.75 -37.81 -7.26
CA VAL A 788 49.74 -38.30 -6.31
C VAL A 788 50.33 -39.30 -5.31
N THR A 789 51.27 -40.15 -5.72
CA THR A 789 51.94 -41.14 -4.85
C THR A 789 52.75 -40.51 -3.72
N ILE A 790 53.17 -39.25 -3.85
CA ILE A 790 53.88 -38.51 -2.80
C ILE A 790 52.93 -38.06 -1.68
N CYS A 791 51.63 -37.93 -1.95
CA CYS A 791 50.67 -37.36 -1.01
C CYS A 791 49.99 -38.39 -0.10
N GLU A 792 49.83 -39.66 -0.50
CA GLU A 792 49.23 -40.72 0.36
C GLU A 792 49.76 -42.13 0.03
N GLY A 793 50.26 -42.85 1.06
CA GLY A 793 50.75 -44.22 0.97
C GLY A 793 49.64 -45.29 0.89
N VAL A 794 49.03 -45.47 -0.28
CA VAL A 794 48.03 -46.54 -0.52
C VAL A 794 48.56 -47.59 -1.49
N LYS A 795 48.57 -48.87 -1.09
CA LYS A 795 49.07 -50.02 -1.87
C LYS A 795 48.40 -50.27 -3.23
N LYS A 796 47.28 -49.60 -3.56
CA LYS A 796 46.58 -49.71 -4.86
C LYS A 796 47.26 -48.95 -6.00
N TYR A 797 48.30 -48.16 -5.73
CA TYR A 797 48.95 -47.29 -6.72
C TYR A 797 49.98 -48.00 -7.61
N GLU A 798 50.64 -49.05 -7.13
CA GLU A 798 51.68 -49.76 -7.90
C GLU A 798 51.10 -50.48 -9.13
N ASP A 799 49.91 -51.07 -9.01
CA ASP A 799 49.21 -51.75 -10.12
C ASP A 799 48.76 -50.81 -11.24
N LEU A 800 48.35 -49.58 -10.90
CA LEU A 800 47.92 -48.60 -11.91
C LEU A 800 49.14 -47.99 -12.63
N LEU A 801 50.27 -47.87 -11.92
CA LEU A 801 51.53 -47.38 -12.48
C LEU A 801 52.15 -48.40 -13.44
N SER A 802 52.08 -49.70 -13.13
CA SER A 802 52.54 -50.78 -14.01
C SER A 802 51.69 -50.88 -15.28
N GLN A 803 50.36 -50.77 -15.17
CA GLN A 803 49.45 -50.67 -16.31
C GLN A 803 49.73 -49.42 -17.16
N ALA A 804 50.08 -48.29 -16.53
CA ALA A 804 50.40 -47.07 -17.25
C ALA A 804 51.66 -47.21 -18.12
N GLN A 805 52.67 -47.98 -17.70
CA GLN A 805 53.88 -48.25 -18.51
C GLN A 805 53.54 -48.97 -19.82
N TYR A 806 52.61 -49.94 -19.78
CA TYR A 806 52.11 -50.63 -20.98
C TYR A 806 51.41 -49.66 -21.95
N HIS A 807 50.54 -48.78 -21.44
CA HIS A 807 49.86 -47.79 -22.26
C HIS A 807 50.81 -46.73 -22.85
N VAL A 808 51.88 -46.36 -22.13
CA VAL A 808 52.95 -45.49 -22.64
C VAL A 808 53.72 -46.18 -23.77
N ALA A 809 54.09 -47.45 -23.61
CA ALA A 809 54.76 -48.22 -24.66
C ALA A 809 53.88 -48.36 -25.91
N ARG A 810 52.57 -48.59 -25.73
CA ARG A 810 51.57 -48.60 -26.80
C ARG A 810 51.49 -47.25 -27.51
N ALA A 811 51.33 -46.15 -26.77
CA ALA A 811 51.21 -44.81 -27.34
C ALA A 811 52.48 -44.38 -28.10
N ARG A 812 53.66 -44.81 -27.66
CA ARG A 812 54.92 -44.58 -28.38
C ARG A 812 54.95 -45.28 -29.74
N ARG A 813 54.51 -46.55 -29.81
CA ARG A 813 54.43 -47.30 -31.08
C ARG A 813 53.47 -46.65 -32.07
N VAL A 814 52.27 -46.28 -31.62
CA VAL A 814 51.27 -45.62 -32.48
C VAL A 814 51.76 -44.26 -32.99
N ASP A 815 52.43 -43.46 -32.16
CA ASP A 815 52.99 -42.17 -32.59
C ASP A 815 54.19 -42.34 -33.55
N GLU A 816 54.99 -43.39 -33.38
CA GLU A 816 56.05 -43.76 -34.33
C GLU A 816 55.49 -44.20 -35.68
N GLU A 817 54.44 -45.03 -35.69
CA GLU A 817 53.72 -45.46 -36.90
C GLU A 817 53.08 -44.26 -37.62
N GLU A 818 52.40 -43.36 -36.88
CA GLU A 818 51.87 -42.12 -37.45
C GLU A 818 52.98 -41.23 -38.02
N ARG A 819 54.12 -41.09 -37.33
CA ARG A 819 55.27 -40.32 -37.83
C ARG A 819 55.86 -40.93 -39.09
N GLN A 820 55.98 -42.26 -39.15
CA GLN A 820 56.48 -42.95 -40.34
C GLN A 820 55.51 -42.82 -41.51
N LEU A 821 54.20 -42.95 -41.28
CA LEU A 821 53.19 -42.75 -42.32
C LEU A 821 53.19 -41.31 -42.84
N ARG A 822 53.33 -40.32 -41.96
CA ARG A 822 53.47 -38.90 -42.36
C ARG A 822 54.73 -38.67 -43.19
N ARG A 823 55.87 -39.27 -42.82
CA ARG A 823 57.11 -39.22 -43.62
C ARG A 823 56.94 -39.84 -44.99
N LYS A 824 56.35 -41.03 -45.09
CA LYS A 824 56.04 -41.68 -46.38
C LYS A 824 55.11 -40.83 -47.24
N GLN A 825 54.07 -40.22 -46.67
CA GLN A 825 53.17 -39.32 -47.40
C GLN A 825 53.88 -38.04 -47.86
N GLU A 826 54.83 -37.51 -47.10
CA GLU A 826 55.67 -36.37 -47.50
C GLU A 826 56.63 -36.78 -48.63
N GLU A 827 57.29 -37.92 -48.51
CA GLU A 827 58.18 -38.50 -49.53
C GLU A 827 57.43 -38.80 -50.84
N GLU A 828 56.23 -39.38 -50.78
CA GLU A 828 55.38 -39.63 -51.96
C GLU A 828 54.94 -38.33 -52.63
N ARG A 829 54.59 -37.29 -51.85
CA ARG A 829 54.27 -35.96 -52.37
C ARG A 829 55.47 -35.30 -53.04
N GLU A 830 56.66 -35.45 -52.45
CA GLU A 830 57.90 -34.92 -53.02
C GLU A 830 58.32 -35.68 -54.28
N ALA A 831 58.22 -37.02 -54.28
CA ALA A 831 58.49 -37.87 -55.44
C ALA A 831 57.52 -37.59 -56.59
N PHE A 832 56.22 -37.41 -56.29
CA PHE A 832 55.23 -37.01 -57.29
C PHE A 832 55.55 -35.63 -57.87
N ARG A 833 55.95 -34.67 -57.04
CA ARG A 833 56.37 -33.33 -57.48
C ARG A 833 57.65 -33.38 -58.33
N MET A 834 58.59 -34.29 -58.05
CA MET A 834 59.80 -34.49 -58.86
C MET A 834 59.50 -35.14 -60.21
N LYS A 835 58.63 -36.17 -60.25
CA LYS A 835 58.18 -36.79 -61.51
C LYS A 835 57.48 -35.78 -62.44
N GLN A 836 56.61 -34.93 -61.89
CA GLN A 836 55.99 -33.86 -62.69
C GLN A 836 57.02 -32.89 -63.29
N LYS A 837 58.09 -32.56 -62.56
CA LYS A 837 59.18 -31.72 -63.08
C LYS A 837 60.01 -32.42 -64.16
N GLU A 838 60.29 -33.71 -64.01
CA GLU A 838 61.02 -34.48 -65.02
C GLU A 838 60.23 -34.69 -66.31
N GLU A 839 58.93 -34.95 -66.21
CA GLU A 839 58.04 -35.03 -67.38
C GLU A 839 57.95 -33.69 -68.11
N GLN A 840 57.87 -32.56 -67.38
CA GLN A 840 57.95 -31.23 -67.98
C GLN A 840 59.27 -31.01 -68.73
N LYS A 841 60.42 -31.38 -68.14
CA LYS A 841 61.73 -31.28 -68.80
C LYS A 841 61.83 -32.14 -70.06
N LYS A 842 61.37 -33.40 -70.03
CA LYS A 842 61.38 -34.28 -71.21
C LYS A 842 60.49 -33.75 -72.34
N MET A 843 59.37 -33.13 -72.01
CA MET A 843 58.50 -32.48 -73.00
C MET A 843 59.17 -31.23 -73.61
N GLU A 844 59.91 -30.46 -72.82
CA GLU A 844 60.72 -29.34 -73.33
C GLU A 844 61.87 -29.82 -74.23
N GLU A 845 62.58 -30.89 -73.87
CA GLU A 845 63.66 -31.48 -74.67
C GLU A 845 63.17 -32.06 -76.00
N LYS A 846 62.03 -32.78 -76.00
CA LYS A 846 61.41 -33.27 -77.25
C LYS A 846 61.01 -32.11 -78.17
N LYS A 847 60.41 -31.05 -77.62
CA LYS A 847 60.08 -29.84 -78.40
C LYS A 847 61.33 -29.17 -79.00
N ARG A 848 62.46 -29.17 -78.29
CA ARG A 848 63.75 -28.68 -78.83
C ARG A 848 64.27 -29.55 -79.97
N MET A 849 64.26 -30.87 -79.82
CA MET A 849 64.71 -31.81 -80.86
C MET A 849 63.85 -31.72 -82.12
N GLU A 850 62.53 -31.65 -81.98
CA GLU A 850 61.60 -31.45 -83.10
C GLU A 850 61.83 -30.10 -83.80
N PHE A 851 62.15 -29.04 -83.04
CA PHE A 851 62.51 -27.73 -83.60
C PHE A 851 63.84 -27.78 -84.38
N GLU A 852 64.86 -28.49 -83.87
CA GLU A 852 66.13 -28.67 -84.56
C GLU A 852 66.00 -29.49 -85.87
N GLU A 853 65.21 -30.57 -85.87
CA GLU A 853 64.89 -31.32 -87.10
C GLU A 853 64.16 -30.45 -88.14
N MET A 854 63.19 -29.64 -87.70
CA MET A 854 62.48 -28.70 -88.55
C MET A 854 63.42 -27.65 -89.16
N CYS A 855 64.41 -27.18 -88.40
CA CYS A 855 65.45 -26.28 -88.89
C CYS A 855 66.37 -26.94 -89.93
N LYS A 856 66.78 -28.21 -89.73
CA LYS A 856 67.60 -28.96 -90.70
C LYS A 856 66.84 -29.22 -92.01
N LYS A 857 65.58 -29.68 -91.92
CA LYS A 857 64.71 -29.85 -93.10
C LYS A 857 64.53 -28.54 -93.85
N ARG A 858 64.42 -27.40 -93.15
CA ARG A 858 64.36 -26.06 -93.77
C ARG A 858 65.67 -25.66 -94.46
N GLN A 859 66.83 -26.04 -93.91
CA GLN A 859 68.13 -25.83 -94.56
C GLN A 859 68.28 -26.70 -95.82
N GLU A 860 67.92 -27.97 -95.78
CA GLU A 860 67.93 -28.85 -96.96
C GLU A 860 66.98 -28.36 -98.06
N TYR A 861 65.78 -27.90 -97.68
CA TYR A 861 64.86 -27.28 -98.64
C TYR A 861 65.46 -26.00 -99.24
N ARG A 862 66.14 -25.18 -98.42
CA ARG A 862 66.86 -23.99 -98.89
C ARG A 862 67.98 -24.33 -99.87
N GLU A 863 68.78 -25.36 -99.62
CA GLU A 863 69.84 -25.76 -100.54
C GLU A 863 69.30 -26.41 -101.81
N LYS A 864 68.27 -27.25 -101.71
CA LYS A 864 67.58 -27.86 -102.87
C LYS A 864 66.90 -26.82 -103.75
N THR A 865 66.36 -25.74 -103.18
CA THR A 865 65.80 -24.62 -103.95
C THR A 865 66.87 -23.68 -104.50
N LYS A 866 68.04 -23.58 -103.86
CA LYS A 866 69.18 -22.77 -104.33
C LYS A 866 69.90 -23.38 -105.54
N ASN A 867 69.83 -24.71 -105.70
CA ASN A 867 70.48 -25.42 -106.81
C ASN A 867 69.57 -25.63 -108.03
N ALA A 868 68.25 -25.40 -107.93
CA ALA A 868 67.30 -25.80 -108.97
C ALA A 868 66.95 -24.72 -110.02
N LEU A 869 67.37 -23.45 -109.87
CA LEU A 869 66.96 -22.38 -110.80
C LEU A 869 68.12 -21.41 -111.10
N LEU A 870 68.72 -21.63 -112.26
CA LEU A 870 69.54 -20.69 -113.03
C LEU A 870 68.64 -19.62 -113.67
N PHE A 871 69.19 -18.40 -113.70
CA PHE A 871 68.72 -17.15 -114.32
C PHE A 871 67.63 -16.35 -113.59
N GLY A 872 68.00 -15.08 -113.36
CA GLY A 872 67.33 -14.08 -112.55
C GLY A 872 65.93 -13.71 -113.05
N ASP A 873 65.06 -13.32 -112.12
CA ASP A 873 65.01 -11.91 -111.76
C ASP A 873 64.30 -11.68 -110.41
N MET A 874 64.78 -10.62 -109.76
CA MET A 874 64.42 -10.02 -108.47
C MET A 874 62.98 -9.42 -108.47
N PRO A 875 62.51 -8.75 -107.40
CA PRO A 875 62.22 -9.21 -106.04
C PRO A 875 60.81 -8.70 -105.59
N SER A 876 60.32 -9.06 -104.39
CA SER A 876 59.57 -8.09 -103.57
C SER A 876 59.38 -8.56 -102.13
N GLU A 877 59.22 -7.55 -101.28
CA GLU A 877 59.52 -7.52 -99.87
C GLU A 877 58.37 -7.90 -98.92
N LYS A 878 58.84 -8.34 -97.75
CA LYS A 878 58.38 -8.17 -96.35
C LYS A 878 56.89 -7.96 -95.99
N PRO A 879 56.45 -8.57 -94.86
CA PRO A 879 55.05 -8.61 -94.45
C PRO A 879 54.72 -7.69 -93.25
N LYS A 880 53.42 -7.48 -92.99
CA LYS A 880 52.84 -7.20 -91.65
C LYS A 880 51.41 -7.78 -91.57
N LYS A 881 51.02 -8.31 -90.41
CA LYS A 881 49.67 -8.85 -90.11
C LYS A 881 48.93 -7.97 -89.11
N GLY A 882 47.59 -7.95 -89.20
CA GLY A 882 46.66 -7.49 -88.17
C GLY A 882 45.43 -8.41 -88.04
N GLY A 883 44.93 -8.56 -86.80
CA GLY A 883 43.49 -8.56 -86.44
C GLY A 883 42.62 -9.85 -86.46
N GLY A 884 42.30 -10.40 -85.27
CA GLY A 884 40.91 -10.43 -84.74
C GLY A 884 39.99 -11.68 -84.81
N LYS A 885 39.62 -12.19 -83.60
CA LYS A 885 38.30 -12.67 -83.08
C LYS A 885 37.83 -14.16 -83.15
N LYS A 886 37.45 -14.60 -81.93
CA LYS A 886 36.32 -15.45 -81.44
C LYS A 886 36.49 -16.98 -81.23
N LYS A 887 36.38 -17.32 -79.92
CA LYS A 887 36.04 -18.58 -79.23
C LYS A 887 36.96 -19.79 -79.41
N GLY A 888 37.51 -20.28 -78.29
CA GLY A 888 38.08 -21.62 -78.19
C GLY A 888 39.36 -21.68 -77.39
N GLN A 889 39.29 -22.38 -76.27
CA GLN A 889 40.29 -23.33 -75.78
C GLN A 889 41.79 -22.97 -75.83
N THR A 890 42.30 -22.77 -74.61
CA THR A 890 43.55 -23.31 -74.04
C THR A 890 44.89 -22.86 -74.63
N ASP A 891 45.55 -22.06 -73.78
CA ASP A 891 46.94 -22.17 -73.32
C ASP A 891 48.12 -21.86 -74.25
N TYR A 892 48.91 -20.88 -73.75
CA TYR A 892 50.37 -20.83 -73.72
C TYR A 892 51.09 -20.57 -75.07
N ILE A 893 52.17 -19.79 -75.22
CA ILE A 893 53.07 -18.97 -74.37
C ILE A 893 53.93 -18.15 -75.39
N SER A 894 54.23 -16.85 -75.19
CA SER A 894 55.59 -16.29 -74.92
C SER A 894 55.83 -15.06 -75.82
N ASP A 895 56.32 -13.93 -75.28
CA ASP A 895 57.77 -13.60 -75.39
C ASP A 895 58.14 -12.26 -74.72
N SER A 896 59.42 -12.19 -74.32
CA SER A 896 60.28 -11.05 -73.96
C SER A 896 60.02 -10.39 -72.61
N GLY A 897 60.99 -10.11 -71.75
CA GLY A 897 62.46 -10.23 -71.82
C GLY A 897 63.08 -9.17 -70.88
N SER A 898 64.28 -9.45 -70.36
CA SER A 898 65.27 -8.53 -69.76
C SER A 898 64.89 -7.76 -68.47
N ASP A 899 65.78 -7.37 -67.55
CA ASP A 899 67.16 -7.74 -67.14
C ASP A 899 67.48 -6.88 -65.89
N ALA A 900 68.40 -7.35 -65.04
CA ALA A 900 69.27 -6.69 -64.04
C ALA A 900 68.76 -5.66 -62.97
N GLY A 901 69.25 -5.85 -61.71
CA GLY A 901 69.02 -5.04 -60.48
C GLY A 901 69.84 -3.73 -60.36
N PRO A 902 70.40 -3.29 -59.19
CA PRO A 902 70.42 -3.85 -57.82
C PRO A 902 70.15 -2.83 -56.66
N GLY A 903 70.33 -3.23 -55.38
CA GLY A 903 70.60 -2.32 -54.24
C GLY A 903 69.69 -2.46 -53.00
N SER A 904 70.12 -3.22 -51.98
CA SER A 904 70.59 -2.76 -50.64
C SER A 904 69.48 -2.27 -49.70
N GLY A 905 69.12 -2.98 -48.63
CA GLY A 905 69.87 -3.05 -47.36
C GLY A 905 69.21 -2.06 -46.39
N THR A 906 68.47 -2.48 -45.36
CA THR A 906 68.88 -2.80 -43.98
C THR A 906 67.56 -3.22 -43.25
N GLU A 907 67.44 -3.95 -42.15
CA GLU A 907 68.31 -4.35 -41.05
C GLU A 907 67.58 -5.51 -40.31
N GLY A 908 68.33 -6.47 -39.76
CA GLY A 908 67.83 -7.44 -38.77
C GLY A 908 67.83 -6.85 -37.35
N PRO A 909 67.84 -7.64 -36.24
CA PRO A 909 67.96 -9.11 -36.18
C PRO A 909 67.01 -9.84 -35.18
N ARG A 910 66.94 -11.17 -35.37
CA ARG A 910 66.77 -12.30 -34.39
C ARG A 910 65.59 -12.23 -33.38
N GLU A 911 64.81 -13.28 -33.11
CA GLU A 911 65.10 -14.71 -33.05
C GLU A 911 63.78 -15.53 -33.01
N LYS A 912 63.89 -16.83 -33.31
CA LYS A 912 62.85 -17.91 -33.36
C LYS A 912 62.17 -18.12 -31.98
N PRO A 913 60.97 -18.75 -31.83
CA PRO A 913 60.69 -20.08 -32.38
C PRO A 913 59.23 -20.46 -32.75
N ARG A 914 59.14 -21.75 -33.11
CA ARG A 914 58.18 -22.58 -33.83
C ARG A 914 56.75 -22.76 -33.24
N LYS A 915 55.84 -22.99 -34.20
CA LYS A 915 54.68 -23.93 -34.26
C LYS A 915 53.49 -23.66 -33.31
N ARG A 916 52.32 -23.21 -33.82
CA ARG A 916 51.19 -23.98 -34.42
C ARG A 916 50.72 -25.14 -33.51
N LYS A 917 49.45 -25.28 -33.10
CA LYS A 917 48.18 -24.98 -33.80
C LYS A 917 46.95 -25.15 -32.85
N ARG A 918 45.95 -24.28 -33.06
CA ARG A 918 44.48 -24.52 -33.15
C ARG A 918 43.70 -25.13 -31.97
N SER A 919 42.78 -24.31 -31.45
CA SER A 919 41.32 -24.31 -31.74
C SER A 919 40.79 -22.95 -31.25
N GLY A 920 39.86 -22.23 -31.88
CA GLY A 920 38.82 -22.67 -32.80
C GLY A 920 37.47 -22.77 -32.07
N ASP A 921 37.05 -21.73 -31.35
CA ASP A 921 35.65 -21.52 -31.03
C ASP A 921 35.17 -20.22 -31.68
N ARG A 922 34.03 -20.31 -32.37
CA ARG A 922 33.41 -19.24 -33.14
C ARG A 922 32.41 -18.53 -32.23
N GLU A 923 32.62 -17.25 -31.97
CA GLU A 923 31.50 -16.32 -31.89
C GLU A 923 31.76 -15.08 -32.76
N LYS A 924 30.79 -14.85 -33.64
CA LYS A 924 30.62 -13.65 -34.44
C LYS A 924 30.07 -12.54 -33.55
N LYS A 925 30.52 -11.31 -33.81
CA LYS A 925 29.68 -10.19 -34.25
C LYS A 925 30.56 -9.22 -35.05
N PRO A 926 30.00 -8.54 -36.05
CA PRO A 926 29.70 -7.14 -35.77
C PRO A 926 28.28 -6.72 -36.20
N ARG A 927 27.81 -5.66 -35.51
CA ARG A 927 27.07 -4.47 -35.98
C ARG A 927 26.38 -4.61 -37.35
N GLY A 928 25.10 -4.30 -37.54
CA GLY A 928 24.27 -3.25 -36.94
C GLY A 928 23.45 -2.61 -38.08
N ARG A 929 22.32 -1.98 -37.76
CA ARG A 929 21.24 -1.44 -38.63
C ARG A 929 20.22 -2.51 -39.06
N GLY A 930 18.90 -2.32 -38.97
CA GLY A 930 18.08 -1.14 -38.70
C GLY A 930 16.81 -1.28 -39.55
N GLY A 931 15.63 -1.02 -38.97
CA GLY A 931 14.32 -1.08 -39.65
C GLY A 931 13.83 -2.53 -39.86
N GLY A 932 12.55 -2.88 -39.77
CA GLY A 932 11.32 -2.13 -39.99
C GLY A 932 10.37 -3.19 -40.58
N GLY A 933 9.21 -3.38 -39.97
CA GLY A 933 8.42 -4.60 -40.08
C GLY A 933 7.87 -4.93 -41.48
N ALA A 934 7.61 -6.21 -41.71
CA ALA A 934 6.38 -6.72 -42.32
C ALA A 934 6.40 -8.25 -42.36
N ARG A 935 5.41 -8.85 -41.68
CA ARG A 935 5.04 -10.26 -41.80
C ARG A 935 4.36 -10.47 -43.16
N LYS A 936 4.79 -11.47 -43.93
CA LYS A 936 4.07 -12.76 -44.07
C LYS A 936 4.72 -13.65 -45.14
N ARG A 937 4.99 -14.87 -44.67
CA ARG A 937 4.99 -16.17 -45.36
C ARG A 937 4.32 -16.18 -46.75
N ARG A 938 5.02 -16.81 -47.68
CA ARG A 938 4.43 -17.83 -48.56
C ARG A 938 5.46 -18.91 -48.86
N GLU A 939 5.14 -20.13 -48.43
CA GLU A 939 5.53 -21.36 -49.10
C GLU A 939 4.94 -21.35 -50.52
N LYS A 940 5.63 -22.02 -51.45
CA LYS A 940 5.10 -22.46 -52.72
C LYS A 940 5.65 -23.86 -52.99
N LYS A 941 4.76 -24.80 -53.23
CA LYS A 941 4.64 -25.62 -54.46
C LYS A 941 3.32 -26.39 -54.34
N ALA A 942 2.32 -25.98 -55.13
CA ALA A 942 1.83 -26.66 -56.35
C ALA A 942 0.89 -27.83 -55.94
N GLY A 943 -0.43 -27.82 -56.16
CA GLY A 943 -1.25 -27.36 -57.28
C GLY A 943 -1.50 -28.56 -58.21
N GLY A 944 -2.73 -29.00 -58.55
CA GLY A 944 -4.09 -28.58 -58.26
C GLY A 944 -5.08 -29.62 -58.83
N ASP A 945 -6.36 -29.49 -58.42
CA ASP A 945 -7.66 -29.95 -58.98
C ASP A 945 -7.80 -31.44 -59.40
N SER A 946 -8.93 -32.14 -59.20
CA SER A 946 -10.34 -31.74 -59.36
C SER A 946 -11.32 -32.72 -58.70
N ASP A 947 -12.50 -32.18 -58.33
CA ASP A 947 -13.86 -32.76 -58.33
C ASP A 947 -14.38 -33.80 -57.31
N SER A 948 -15.55 -33.41 -56.79
CA SER A 948 -16.79 -34.14 -56.42
C SER A 948 -16.80 -35.17 -55.28
N GLU A 949 -17.58 -34.78 -54.26
CA GLU A 949 -18.70 -35.49 -53.61
C GLU A 949 -18.54 -36.91 -53.00
N ASP A 950 -19.14 -36.98 -51.81
CA ASP A 950 -19.79 -38.10 -51.12
C ASP A 950 -19.01 -39.22 -50.42
N GLU A 951 -19.27 -39.22 -49.11
CA GLU A 951 -19.68 -40.32 -48.23
C GLU A 951 -18.75 -41.49 -47.85
N GLU A 952 -18.99 -41.86 -46.58
CA GLU A 952 -18.77 -43.14 -45.92
C GLU A 952 -17.35 -43.59 -45.48
N GLY A 953 -17.29 -43.90 -44.17
CA GLY A 953 -17.11 -45.31 -43.83
C GLY A 953 -15.75 -45.76 -43.28
N GLU A 954 -15.75 -46.05 -41.98
CA GLU A 954 -15.07 -47.22 -41.39
C GLU A 954 -13.54 -47.26 -41.18
N LYS A 955 -13.18 -47.30 -39.88
CA LYS A 955 -12.11 -48.16 -39.31
C LYS A 955 -12.50 -49.65 -39.52
N PRO A 956 -11.63 -50.70 -39.45
CA PRO A 956 -10.65 -50.88 -38.34
C PRO A 956 -9.49 -51.92 -38.49
N LYS A 957 -8.69 -52.07 -37.41
CA LYS A 957 -8.02 -53.32 -36.89
C LYS A 957 -6.87 -53.94 -37.76
N GLU A 958 -5.93 -54.75 -37.28
CA GLU A 958 -5.95 -55.75 -36.21
C GLU A 958 -4.57 -56.24 -35.71
N ARG A 959 -4.61 -57.00 -34.60
CA ARG A 959 -3.56 -57.68 -33.81
C ARG A 959 -3.10 -59.05 -34.38
N ARG A 960 -2.07 -59.64 -33.75
CA ARG A 960 -1.86 -61.10 -33.52
C ARG A 960 -1.58 -61.29 -32.01
N LYS A 961 -1.88 -62.39 -31.27
CA LYS A 961 -2.53 -63.70 -31.47
C LYS A 961 -2.77 -64.34 -30.06
N ARG A 962 -3.89 -65.07 -29.89
CA ARG A 962 -4.17 -66.35 -29.14
C ARG A 962 -3.76 -66.50 -27.64
N LYS A 963 -4.51 -67.16 -26.72
CA LYS A 963 -5.22 -68.47 -26.79
C LYS A 963 -6.14 -68.72 -25.53
N GLN A 964 -7.27 -69.42 -25.75
CA GLN A 964 -8.07 -70.39 -24.92
C GLN A 964 -8.77 -69.95 -23.59
N GLU A 965 -10.12 -69.93 -23.53
CA GLU A 965 -11.12 -71.01 -23.16
C GLU A 965 -11.21 -71.21 -21.62
N GLU A 966 -12.35 -71.32 -20.91
CA GLU A 966 -13.79 -71.34 -21.19
C GLU A 966 -14.57 -71.08 -19.86
N GLU A 967 -15.80 -70.55 -20.01
CA GLU A 967 -17.03 -70.61 -19.19
C GLU A 967 -17.10 -70.50 -17.64
N GLY A 968 -18.09 -69.71 -17.18
CA GLY A 968 -18.95 -70.13 -16.05
C GLY A 968 -19.42 -69.09 -15.01
N LYS A 969 -20.66 -68.58 -15.19
CA LYS A 969 -21.67 -68.21 -14.16
C LYS A 969 -21.51 -66.94 -13.27
N LYS A 970 -22.58 -66.12 -13.27
CA LYS A 970 -23.04 -65.13 -12.24
C LYS A 970 -23.37 -65.84 -10.89
N PRO A 971 -23.71 -65.20 -9.72
CA PRO A 971 -24.27 -63.83 -9.49
C PRO A 971 -23.98 -63.11 -8.12
N LYS A 972 -24.52 -61.87 -7.94
CA LYS A 972 -24.97 -61.16 -6.68
C LYS A 972 -23.92 -60.92 -5.56
N GLU A 973 -23.81 -59.78 -4.84
CA GLU A 973 -24.75 -59.10 -3.92
C GLU A 973 -24.30 -57.62 -3.73
N ARG A 974 -25.17 -56.61 -3.82
CA ARG A 974 -25.85 -55.89 -2.70
C ARG A 974 -24.97 -55.48 -1.51
N HIS A 975 -24.77 -54.17 -1.33
CA HIS A 975 -25.37 -53.46 -0.20
C HIS A 975 -25.63 -51.98 -0.51
N LYS A 976 -26.89 -51.58 -0.31
CA LYS A 976 -27.36 -50.19 -0.24
C LYS A 976 -27.27 -49.72 1.22
N ARG A 977 -26.99 -48.44 1.45
CA ARG A 977 -27.80 -47.62 2.37
C ARG A 977 -27.88 -46.16 1.91
N LYS A 978 -29.09 -45.82 1.47
CA LYS A 978 -29.79 -44.52 1.49
C LYS A 978 -29.73 -43.92 2.92
N GLN A 979 -29.96 -42.65 3.24
CA GLN A 979 -30.48 -41.42 2.61
C GLN A 979 -30.35 -40.34 3.71
N ARG A 980 -30.11 -39.07 3.35
CA ARG A 980 -30.98 -37.91 3.65
C ARG A 980 -30.25 -36.58 3.36
N THR A 981 -30.71 -35.95 2.27
CA THR A 981 -30.68 -34.51 1.96
C THR A 981 -31.72 -33.77 2.84
N PRO A 982 -31.97 -32.43 2.75
CA PRO A 982 -31.54 -31.46 1.73
C PRO A 982 -31.13 -30.07 2.32
N LYS A 983 -30.82 -28.96 1.63
CA LYS A 983 -31.41 -28.28 0.46
C LYS A 983 -30.52 -27.08 0.06
N LYS A 984 -30.38 -26.84 -1.26
CA LYS A 984 -30.29 -25.56 -2.02
C LYS A 984 -29.06 -24.64 -1.77
N VAL A 985 -28.43 -23.99 -2.76
CA VAL A 985 -28.95 -23.26 -3.93
C VAL A 985 -28.00 -23.34 -5.14
N GLN A 986 -28.65 -23.32 -6.30
CA GLN A 986 -28.29 -23.19 -7.72
C GLN A 986 -26.97 -22.51 -8.13
N VAL A 987 -26.37 -23.15 -9.14
CA VAL A 987 -25.56 -22.57 -10.22
C VAL A 987 -26.48 -22.31 -11.40
N GLU A 988 -26.39 -21.16 -12.04
CA GLU A 988 -26.77 -21.01 -13.45
C GLU A 988 -25.68 -20.25 -14.22
N LYS A 989 -25.38 -20.82 -15.39
CA LYS A 989 -24.48 -20.35 -16.44
C LYS A 989 -25.35 -20.04 -17.66
N GLU A 990 -24.80 -19.23 -18.56
CA GLU A 990 -25.18 -19.06 -19.97
C GLU A 990 -26.47 -18.22 -20.20
N ASP A 991 -26.60 -17.34 -21.19
CA ASP A 991 -25.83 -17.10 -22.40
C ASP A 991 -26.32 -15.80 -23.10
N LYS A 992 -25.55 -15.34 -24.10
CA LYS A 992 -26.01 -14.61 -25.32
C LYS A 992 -26.56 -13.17 -25.19
N LYS A 993 -25.82 -12.18 -25.73
CA LYS A 993 -25.94 -11.74 -27.14
C LYS A 993 -25.04 -10.54 -27.47
N SER A 994 -24.47 -10.64 -28.65
CA SER A 994 -23.72 -9.67 -29.42
C SER A 994 -24.54 -8.46 -29.89
N LYS A 995 -23.90 -7.29 -30.04
CA LYS A 995 -23.94 -6.50 -31.29
C LYS A 995 -22.90 -5.38 -31.30
N LYS A 996 -22.18 -5.34 -32.43
CA LYS A 996 -21.23 -4.34 -32.91
C LYS A 996 -21.92 -3.00 -33.19
N HIS A 997 -21.22 -1.88 -32.98
CA HIS A 997 -20.90 -0.86 -34.02
C HIS A 997 -20.01 0.24 -33.39
N HIS A 998 -18.82 0.50 -33.95
CA HIS A 998 -18.47 1.73 -34.71
C HIS A 998 -18.48 3.01 -33.86
N ARG A 999 -17.56 3.97 -33.96
CA ARG A 999 -16.25 4.17 -34.60
C ARG A 999 -15.91 5.62 -34.22
N ARG A 1000 -14.64 5.91 -33.89
CA ARG A 1000 -13.90 7.16 -34.22
C ARG A 1000 -14.18 8.50 -33.49
N LYS A 1001 -13.05 9.21 -33.33
CA LYS A 1001 -12.77 10.64 -33.04
C LYS A 1001 -12.81 10.98 -31.54
N GLN A 1002 -11.81 11.60 -30.91
CA GLN A 1002 -10.59 12.32 -31.35
C GLN A 1002 -9.36 11.81 -30.60
#